data_AF-A0AAJ0A2V3-F1
#
_entry.id   AF-A0AAJ0A2V3-F1
#
_cell.length_a   1.000
_cell.length_b   1.000
_cell.length_c   1.000
_cell.angle_alpha   90.00
_cell.angle_beta   90.00
_cell.angle_gamma   90.00
#
_symmetry.space_group_name_H-M   'P 1'
#
loop_
_entity.id
_entity.type
_entity.pdbx_description
1 polymer ?
#
loop_
_entity_poly.entity_id
_entity_poly.type
_entity_poly.pdbx_seq_one_letter_code
_entity_poly.pdbx_strand_id
1 'polypeptide(L)'
;MMGSQVDDRDFTTLLPELTLEEKIALLSGRDFSTAAGVARLNIPPIRVADSIAGVRPSGITADLTTACFPNTACLGSTWDAELLGRLGERLAHQGREKSAQVVLGPTINIHRDPRAGRNFECFSEDPLLSGQLAGAIVNGIQSQGLGACPKHFVCNDSETLRHFYDVDASPDSRPLREIYIAAWQHLLRTSNPTGVMTAYNKVDGTFCSEHGPLIEGVLRKEWGFEGIVMSDWFAVHNVVEPVKAGLDLEMPFPVFRGKRLAEAVRSGQITEAEIDTRALKMLELRNRTRSSFSDEPERSEINEETNKISRELAAGGIILLKNDNQALPINPADKPKIALIGEFAGSPVVTGGGSASCTPQYRHSPLKVLKEAFSGEESVRYHAGVRTRRVIPVAPTEQLTAQDGRNGIDVKYYNDETPEPILTEFQAKANVWMLGEFKAGLKVPGSRIELLTKLTPKTTGEHTLAVQATGDFSLVVDGKEILSGPQKEITTEQFIFNHVKLETRVQLQMNAGQAYDIKLVNKSWDHLVKGEPTPYAAAICFEEHRSDEAAIAEAVELAKLSDVSIIYAGRNEQYESEGYDLEDIRIPKNQAALIKAVAAASKKTILVLHCGNPIDVSAVVDDVDAVVNAHFPGQEGAQAMADILSGATNPSGRLATTWFKTIEDAPTYGDFPATKQEDGTHKFRYAEGMGMGYRHAEAAKRSRFPFGYGLSYTTFNYSDLTTSVAGADKDAKLKVSVKVTNTGARAGREVVQLYVNPAMETPAAVWRPERELKAFKKVLVQPGESAVVELEVDAKVACSYWDEAEKAWRLEQGIYGVRVGDLQSEISISAGTVWGGL
;
A
#
# COMPACT_ATOMS: atom_id res chain seq x y z
N MET A 1 21.97 -8.54 31.92
CA MET A 1 21.12 -7.33 32.01
C MET A 1 21.99 -6.13 32.36
N MET A 2 22.58 -5.51 31.34
CA MET A 2 22.96 -4.10 31.39
C MET A 2 21.96 -3.44 30.44
N GLY A 3 21.06 -2.59 30.96
CA GLY A 3 20.19 -1.81 30.08
C GLY A 3 21.07 -1.01 29.13
N SER A 4 20.76 -1.03 27.83
CA SER A 4 21.50 -0.24 26.84
C SER A 4 21.43 1.23 27.26
N GLN A 5 22.51 1.75 27.85
CA GLN A 5 22.62 3.18 28.06
C GLN A 5 22.61 3.84 26.68
N VAL A 6 21.71 4.80 26.48
CA VAL A 6 21.69 5.62 25.28
C VAL A 6 23.07 6.28 25.16
N ASP A 7 23.74 6.10 24.02
CA ASP A 7 25.01 6.76 23.76
C ASP A 7 24.75 8.25 23.55
N ASP A 8 25.18 9.05 24.53
CA ASP A 8 24.96 10.50 24.52
C ASP A 8 25.96 11.25 23.63
N ARG A 9 26.98 10.58 23.07
CA ARG A 9 27.94 11.22 22.16
C ARG A 9 27.22 11.83 20.96
N ASP A 10 27.75 12.96 20.49
CA ASP A 10 27.39 13.48 19.18
C ASP A 10 28.20 12.72 18.11
N PHE A 11 27.53 11.81 17.39
CA PHE A 11 28.18 10.98 16.40
C PHE A 11 28.82 11.81 15.27
N THR A 12 28.38 13.04 15.00
CA THR A 12 28.96 13.89 13.95
C THR A 12 30.40 14.29 14.26
N THR A 13 30.77 14.36 15.55
CA THR A 13 32.13 14.69 16.00
C THR A 13 33.15 13.61 15.63
N LEU A 14 32.70 12.39 15.31
CA LEU A 14 33.54 11.25 14.95
C LEU A 14 33.90 11.22 13.45
N LEU A 15 33.33 12.11 12.61
CA LEU A 15 33.60 12.14 11.18
C LEU A 15 35.10 12.19 10.83
N PRO A 16 35.94 13.00 11.52
CA PRO A 16 37.39 13.05 11.26
C PRO A 16 38.15 11.77 11.68
N GLU A 17 37.56 10.91 12.51
CA GLU A 17 38.17 9.66 12.99
C GLU A 17 37.86 8.45 12.11
N LEU A 18 36.90 8.60 11.18
CA LEU A 18 36.52 7.56 10.22
C LEU A 18 37.55 7.46 9.11
N THR A 19 37.96 6.24 8.79
CA THR A 19 38.64 5.94 7.53
C THR A 19 37.70 6.09 6.34
N LEU A 20 38.25 6.24 5.13
CA LEU A 20 37.44 6.28 3.90
C LEU A 20 36.49 5.08 3.79
N GLU A 21 36.98 3.87 4.09
CA GLU A 21 36.18 2.64 4.10
C GLU A 21 35.04 2.69 5.12
N GLU A 22 35.30 3.17 6.33
CA GLU A 22 34.28 3.31 7.37
C GLU A 22 33.23 4.36 6.96
N LYS A 23 33.64 5.48 6.36
CA LYS A 23 32.71 6.49 5.81
C LYS A 23 31.82 5.89 4.72
N ILE A 24 32.41 5.16 3.76
CA ILE A 24 31.69 4.52 2.66
C ILE A 24 30.75 3.42 3.18
N ALA A 25 31.15 2.66 4.20
CA ALA A 25 30.31 1.63 4.80
C ALA A 25 29.01 2.23 5.36
N LEU A 26 29.07 3.39 6.01
CA LEU A 26 27.89 4.10 6.53
C LEU A 26 26.87 4.49 5.43
N LEU A 27 27.29 4.54 4.16
CA LEU A 27 26.44 4.91 3.02
C LEU A 27 25.70 3.72 2.39
N SER A 28 25.73 2.56 3.03
CA SER A 28 25.09 1.33 2.52
C SER A 28 24.44 0.49 3.61
N GLY A 29 23.39 -0.23 3.21
CA GLY A 29 22.89 -1.39 3.92
C GLY A 29 23.95 -2.47 4.05
N ARG A 30 23.98 -3.17 5.19
CA ARG A 30 24.73 -4.42 5.35
C ARG A 30 23.86 -5.65 5.07
N ASP A 31 22.55 -5.49 5.20
CA ASP A 31 21.51 -6.49 5.02
C ASP A 31 20.18 -5.82 4.63
N PHE A 32 19.14 -6.64 4.39
CA PHE A 32 17.82 -6.20 3.96
C PHE A 32 17.08 -5.26 4.90
N SER A 33 17.57 -5.02 6.12
CA SER A 33 16.86 -4.21 7.12
C SER A 33 17.80 -3.33 7.94
N THR A 34 19.09 -3.32 7.65
CA THR A 34 20.08 -2.66 8.51
C THR A 34 21.12 -1.89 7.70
N ALA A 35 21.24 -0.59 7.95
CA ALA A 35 22.37 0.23 7.53
C ALA A 35 23.60 -0.04 8.42
N ALA A 36 24.79 -0.10 7.82
CA ALA A 36 26.01 -0.46 8.53
C ALA A 36 26.40 0.58 9.60
N GLY A 37 27.04 0.11 10.68
CA GLY A 37 27.69 0.92 11.72
C GLY A 37 29.22 0.74 11.72
N VAL A 38 29.91 1.35 12.69
CA VAL A 38 31.38 1.25 12.84
C VAL A 38 31.72 0.85 14.27
N ALA A 39 31.96 -0.45 14.46
CA ALA A 39 32.14 -1.04 15.79
C ALA A 39 33.34 -0.46 16.57
N ARG A 40 34.47 -0.18 15.91
CA ARG A 40 35.67 0.38 16.56
C ARG A 40 35.44 1.73 17.23
N LEU A 41 34.52 2.53 16.67
CA LEU A 41 34.15 3.85 17.19
C LEU A 41 32.83 3.81 17.99
N ASN A 42 32.29 2.61 18.23
CA ASN A 42 30.98 2.37 18.83
C ASN A 42 29.86 3.16 18.12
N ILE A 43 29.92 3.27 16.79
CA ILE A 43 28.84 3.85 15.99
C ILE A 43 27.84 2.73 15.69
N PRO A 44 26.61 2.77 16.22
CA PRO A 44 25.67 1.67 16.06
C PRO A 44 25.17 1.54 14.61
N PRO A 45 24.73 0.34 14.19
CA PRO A 45 23.94 0.20 12.97
C PRO A 45 22.59 0.96 13.10
N ILE A 46 21.91 1.15 11.97
CA ILE A 46 20.51 1.64 11.96
C ILE A 46 19.63 0.57 11.37
N ARG A 47 18.65 0.09 12.13
CA ARG A 47 17.61 -0.80 11.62
C ARG A 47 16.45 -0.01 11.03
N VAL A 48 16.04 -0.39 9.84
CA VAL A 48 14.89 0.15 9.11
C VAL A 48 13.82 -0.95 8.97
N ALA A 49 12.54 -0.57 8.96
CA ALA A 49 11.45 -1.53 8.82
C ALA A 49 10.25 -0.96 8.04
N ASP A 50 9.79 -1.69 7.03
CA ASP A 50 8.46 -1.52 6.45
C ASP A 50 7.37 -1.91 7.48
N SER A 51 6.13 -1.45 7.44
CA SER A 51 5.61 -0.23 6.81
C SER A 51 4.60 0.42 7.77
N ILE A 52 3.84 1.42 7.32
CA ILE A 52 2.77 2.04 8.12
C ILE A 52 1.49 1.19 8.26
N ALA A 53 1.35 0.12 7.46
CA ALA A 53 0.28 -0.86 7.64
C ALA A 53 0.56 -1.83 8.80
N GLY A 54 1.75 -1.73 9.40
CA GLY A 54 2.23 -2.55 10.51
C GLY A 54 3.74 -2.73 10.37
N VAL A 55 4.49 -2.53 11.46
CA VAL A 55 5.96 -2.65 11.40
C VAL A 55 6.38 -4.12 11.35
N ARG A 56 7.02 -4.51 10.25
CA ARG A 56 7.49 -5.84 9.91
C ARG A 56 8.77 -6.19 10.68
N PRO A 57 8.97 -7.49 10.97
CA PRO A 57 10.25 -7.99 11.47
C PRO A 57 11.35 -7.87 10.41
N SER A 58 12.60 -7.79 10.85
CA SER A 58 13.80 -7.61 9.99
C SER A 58 14.07 -8.76 9.01
N GLY A 59 13.57 -9.97 9.28
CA GLY A 59 13.75 -11.13 8.42
C GLY A 59 12.68 -11.26 7.33
N ILE A 60 13.08 -11.47 6.08
CA ILE A 60 12.15 -11.72 4.95
C ILE A 60 11.28 -12.98 5.20
N THR A 61 11.83 -13.98 5.89
CA THR A 61 11.15 -15.23 6.25
C THR A 61 10.77 -15.30 7.74
N ALA A 62 10.77 -14.17 8.45
CA ALA A 62 10.44 -14.16 9.86
C ALA A 62 8.94 -14.40 10.08
N ASP A 63 8.59 -15.39 10.91
CA ASP A 63 7.21 -15.72 11.25
C ASP A 63 6.61 -14.82 12.36
N LEU A 64 7.36 -13.82 12.82
CA LEU A 64 6.92 -12.94 13.90
C LEU A 64 5.75 -12.05 13.46
N THR A 65 4.67 -12.07 14.23
CA THR A 65 3.48 -11.28 13.95
C THR A 65 3.68 -9.79 14.23
N THR A 66 2.77 -8.95 13.74
CA THR A 66 2.66 -7.53 14.11
C THR A 66 1.20 -7.10 14.10
N ALA A 67 0.86 -5.99 14.76
CA ALA A 67 -0.50 -5.46 14.64
C ALA A 67 -0.64 -4.84 13.23
N CYS A 68 -1.55 -5.38 12.43
CA CYS A 68 -1.79 -4.91 11.07
C CYS A 68 -2.96 -3.90 11.06
N PHE A 69 -2.65 -2.67 10.68
CA PHE A 69 -3.59 -1.55 10.54
C PHE A 69 -4.28 -1.57 9.17
N PRO A 70 -5.33 -0.76 8.96
CA PRO A 70 -5.90 -0.58 7.62
C PRO A 70 -4.85 -0.14 6.60
N ASN A 71 -5.02 -0.58 5.35
CA ASN A 71 -4.16 -0.13 4.26
C ASN A 71 -4.29 1.39 4.03
N THR A 72 -3.27 2.00 3.43
CA THR A 72 -3.17 3.46 3.29
C THR A 72 -4.36 4.08 2.56
N ALA A 73 -4.98 3.40 1.59
CA ALA A 73 -6.19 3.93 0.94
C ALA A 73 -7.39 4.04 1.90
N CYS A 74 -7.51 3.11 2.85
CA CYS A 74 -8.49 3.20 3.93
C CYS A 74 -8.14 4.36 4.88
N LEU A 75 -6.85 4.52 5.21
CA LEU A 75 -6.36 5.63 6.03
C LEU A 75 -6.62 6.99 5.36
N GLY A 76 -6.41 7.10 4.05
CA GLY A 76 -6.74 8.27 3.24
C GLY A 76 -8.21 8.63 3.31
N SER A 77 -9.06 7.60 3.33
CA SER A 77 -10.51 7.77 3.41
C SER A 77 -11.01 8.19 4.79
N THR A 78 -10.13 8.27 5.81
CA THR A 78 -10.48 8.83 7.12
C THR A 78 -10.63 10.35 7.09
N TRP A 79 -9.83 11.05 6.28
CA TRP A 79 -9.70 12.52 6.30
C TRP A 79 -9.44 13.09 7.72
N ASP A 80 -8.67 12.37 8.52
CA ASP A 80 -8.50 12.66 9.95
C ASP A 80 -7.02 12.67 10.36
N ALA A 81 -6.34 13.79 10.12
CA ALA A 81 -4.91 13.95 10.43
C ALA A 81 -4.59 13.69 11.92
N GLU A 82 -5.50 14.01 12.84
CA GLU A 82 -5.32 13.75 14.27
C GLU A 82 -5.27 12.23 14.54
N LEU A 83 -6.20 11.48 13.96
CA LEU A 83 -6.23 10.03 14.09
C LEU A 83 -4.98 9.37 13.45
N LEU A 84 -4.46 9.90 12.34
CA LEU A 84 -3.22 9.42 11.74
C LEU A 84 -1.97 9.79 12.56
N GLY A 85 -1.97 10.90 13.30
CA GLY A 85 -0.93 11.19 14.29
C GLY A 85 -0.85 10.10 15.37
N ARG A 86 -2.01 9.69 15.89
CA ARG A 86 -2.12 8.58 16.88
C ARG A 86 -1.70 7.23 16.29
N LEU A 87 -1.95 6.99 14.99
CA LEU A 87 -1.38 5.83 14.29
C LEU A 87 0.15 5.89 14.31
N GLY A 88 0.74 7.05 14.00
CA GLY A 88 2.19 7.25 14.03
C GLY A 88 2.82 6.89 15.39
N GLU A 89 2.15 7.26 16.50
CA GLU A 89 2.59 6.88 17.85
C GLU A 89 2.57 5.35 18.06
N ARG A 90 1.53 4.66 17.57
CA ARG A 90 1.45 3.18 17.66
C ARG A 90 2.48 2.49 16.77
N LEU A 91 2.74 3.01 15.59
CA LEU A 91 3.81 2.51 14.71
C LEU A 91 5.18 2.67 15.38
N ALA A 92 5.42 3.77 16.09
CA ALA A 92 6.65 3.94 16.85
C ALA A 92 6.77 2.94 18.02
N HIS A 93 5.65 2.58 18.67
CA HIS A 93 5.64 1.50 19.65
C HIS A 93 6.06 0.16 19.03
N GLN A 94 5.43 -0.22 17.91
CA GLN A 94 5.80 -1.44 17.17
C GLN A 94 7.25 -1.42 16.66
N GLY A 95 7.73 -0.26 16.20
CA GLY A 95 9.12 -0.08 15.78
C GLY A 95 10.10 -0.43 16.88
N ARG A 96 9.84 0.00 18.13
CA ARG A 96 10.67 -0.40 19.29
C ARG A 96 10.59 -1.89 19.59
N GLU A 97 9.43 -2.52 19.41
CA GLU A 97 9.32 -3.98 19.55
C GLU A 97 10.14 -4.74 18.51
N LYS A 98 10.38 -4.15 17.33
CA LYS A 98 11.23 -4.72 16.29
C LYS A 98 12.67 -4.17 16.34
N SER A 99 12.99 -3.39 17.37
CA SER A 99 14.24 -2.65 17.54
C SER A 99 14.64 -1.87 16.26
N ALA A 100 13.63 -1.34 15.55
CA ALA A 100 13.77 -0.49 14.39
C ALA A 100 13.93 0.97 14.84
N GLN A 101 14.80 1.70 14.16
CA GLN A 101 15.05 3.12 14.39
C GLN A 101 14.35 4.00 13.36
N VAL A 102 14.04 3.47 12.18
CA VAL A 102 13.34 4.19 11.10
C VAL A 102 12.23 3.33 10.52
N VAL A 103 11.01 3.84 10.49
CA VAL A 103 9.88 3.24 9.78
C VAL A 103 9.89 3.71 8.33
N LEU A 104 9.85 2.77 7.39
CA LEU A 104 9.81 3.01 5.95
C LEU A 104 8.37 3.31 5.53
N GLY A 105 8.05 4.59 5.47
CA GLY A 105 6.75 5.10 5.11
C GLY A 105 6.45 6.44 5.80
N PRO A 106 5.27 7.01 5.52
CA PRO A 106 4.21 6.45 4.67
C PRO A 106 4.52 6.49 3.17
N THR A 107 3.79 5.70 2.38
CA THR A 107 3.85 5.76 0.91
C THR A 107 2.86 6.81 0.38
N ILE A 108 3.32 7.77 -0.41
CA ILE A 108 2.58 8.98 -0.81
C ILE A 108 2.60 9.27 -2.31
N ASN A 109 2.85 8.25 -3.13
CA ASN A 109 2.60 8.31 -4.58
C ASN A 109 1.11 8.59 -4.86
N ILE A 110 0.79 9.08 -6.05
CA ILE A 110 -0.54 9.61 -6.36
C ILE A 110 -1.39 8.51 -6.98
N HIS A 111 -2.68 8.41 -6.61
CA HIS A 111 -3.63 7.54 -7.29
C HIS A 111 -3.96 8.06 -8.69
N ARG A 112 -3.01 7.89 -9.62
CA ARG A 112 -3.10 8.38 -10.99
C ARG A 112 -4.07 7.55 -11.83
N ASP A 113 -3.88 6.24 -11.86
CA ASP A 113 -4.73 5.29 -12.59
C ASP A 113 -5.30 4.25 -11.61
N PRO A 114 -6.61 3.89 -11.68
CA PRO A 114 -7.21 2.93 -10.77
C PRO A 114 -6.65 1.50 -10.89
N ARG A 115 -5.88 1.20 -11.94
CA ARG A 115 -5.20 -0.09 -12.13
C ARG A 115 -3.85 -0.20 -11.42
N ALA A 116 -3.26 0.89 -10.94
CA ALA A 116 -1.90 0.87 -10.38
C ALA A 116 -1.78 -0.08 -9.17
N GLY A 117 -0.78 -0.96 -9.19
CA GLY A 117 -0.65 -2.09 -8.28
C GLY A 117 -0.61 -1.72 -6.79
N ARG A 118 -0.10 -0.52 -6.47
CA ARG A 118 0.12 -0.04 -5.09
C ARG A 118 -0.74 1.16 -4.67
N ASN A 119 -1.84 1.46 -5.36
CA ASN A 119 -2.76 2.48 -4.84
C ASN A 119 -3.32 2.08 -3.46
N PHE A 120 -3.50 0.79 -3.16
CA PHE A 120 -3.86 0.35 -1.82
C PHE A 120 -2.87 0.81 -0.72
N GLU A 121 -1.62 1.07 -1.09
CA GLU A 121 -0.54 1.54 -0.21
C GLU A 121 -0.37 3.06 -0.23
N CYS A 122 -1.11 3.78 -1.06
CA CYS A 122 -1.09 5.23 -1.16
C CYS A 122 -2.39 5.85 -0.59
N PHE A 123 -2.41 7.18 -0.39
CA PHE A 123 -3.56 7.83 0.27
C PHE A 123 -4.66 8.24 -0.70
N SER A 124 -4.31 8.94 -1.78
CA SER A 124 -5.27 9.76 -2.51
C SER A 124 -4.80 10.12 -3.92
N GLU A 125 -5.75 10.54 -4.77
CA GLU A 125 -5.46 11.26 -6.02
C GLU A 125 -5.13 12.74 -5.78
N ASP A 126 -5.35 13.23 -4.56
CA ASP A 126 -5.14 14.63 -4.18
C ASP A 126 -3.85 14.83 -3.36
N PRO A 127 -2.96 15.74 -3.79
CA PRO A 127 -1.68 15.97 -3.12
C PRO A 127 -1.81 16.59 -1.73
N LEU A 128 -2.79 17.48 -1.50
CA LEU A 128 -2.99 18.08 -0.18
C LEU A 128 -3.38 17.00 0.83
N LEU A 129 -4.37 16.18 0.47
CA LEU A 129 -4.83 15.09 1.33
C LEU A 129 -3.68 14.11 1.64
N SER A 130 -2.95 13.67 0.61
CA SER A 130 -1.82 12.75 0.77
C SER A 130 -0.73 13.35 1.68
N GLY A 131 -0.32 14.58 1.41
CA GLY A 131 0.75 15.24 2.17
C GLY A 131 0.38 15.53 3.63
N GLN A 132 -0.84 16.01 3.89
CA GLN A 132 -1.28 16.34 5.26
C GLN A 132 -1.44 15.08 6.14
N LEU A 133 -2.06 14.02 5.63
CA LEU A 133 -2.22 12.78 6.39
C LEU A 133 -0.86 12.11 6.62
N ALA A 134 0.01 12.13 5.61
CA ALA A 134 1.36 11.60 5.74
C ALA A 134 2.22 12.36 6.75
N GLY A 135 2.19 13.70 6.71
CA GLY A 135 2.88 14.55 7.67
C GLY A 135 2.43 14.29 9.12
N ALA A 136 1.14 14.00 9.33
CA ALA A 136 0.63 13.62 10.64
C ALA A 136 1.22 12.29 11.14
N ILE A 137 1.30 11.26 10.29
CA ILE A 137 1.94 9.98 10.65
C ILE A 137 3.42 10.21 10.98
N VAL A 138 4.15 10.97 10.15
CA VAL A 138 5.56 11.31 10.37
C VAL A 138 5.73 11.98 11.73
N ASN A 139 4.91 12.97 12.06
CA ASN A 139 4.98 13.66 13.35
C ASN A 139 4.67 12.71 14.52
N GLY A 140 3.68 11.83 14.36
CA GLY A 140 3.35 10.81 15.37
C GLY A 140 4.52 9.87 15.65
N ILE A 141 5.17 9.34 14.61
CA ILE A 141 6.33 8.45 14.75
C ILE A 141 7.49 9.19 15.42
N GLN A 142 7.80 10.40 14.96
CA GLN A 142 8.96 11.15 15.42
C GLN A 142 8.79 11.77 16.80
N SER A 143 7.56 12.05 17.24
CA SER A 143 7.29 12.47 18.63
C SER A 143 7.74 11.40 19.64
N GLN A 144 7.86 10.16 19.19
CA GLN A 144 8.29 9.01 19.98
C GLN A 144 9.79 8.69 19.80
N GLY A 145 10.55 9.50 19.05
CA GLY A 145 12.00 9.36 18.90
C GLY A 145 12.45 8.32 17.86
N LEU A 146 11.52 7.71 17.12
CA LEU A 146 11.84 6.93 15.91
C LEU A 146 11.86 7.85 14.70
N GLY A 147 12.58 7.45 13.65
CA GLY A 147 12.54 8.10 12.35
C GLY A 147 11.38 7.62 11.48
N ALA A 148 10.92 8.49 10.58
CA ALA A 148 10.04 8.14 9.48
C ALA A 148 10.73 8.44 8.14
N CYS A 149 10.45 7.62 7.13
CA CYS A 149 11.00 7.76 5.79
C CYS A 149 9.90 7.63 4.73
N PRO A 150 9.19 8.73 4.38
CA PRO A 150 8.15 8.70 3.35
C PRO A 150 8.70 8.26 1.98
N LYS A 151 7.88 7.55 1.20
CA LYS A 151 8.27 6.90 -0.06
C LYS A 151 7.19 7.01 -1.15
N HIS A 152 7.47 6.90 -2.45
CA HIS A 152 8.77 6.90 -3.11
C HIS A 152 8.90 8.15 -3.96
N PHE A 153 9.98 8.92 -3.76
CA PHE A 153 10.24 10.21 -4.39
C PHE A 153 10.96 10.01 -5.75
N VAL A 154 10.33 10.14 -6.91
CA VAL A 154 8.91 10.47 -7.16
C VAL A 154 8.39 9.79 -8.45
N CYS A 155 7.08 9.83 -8.67
CA CYS A 155 6.39 9.28 -9.84
C CYS A 155 6.47 7.75 -9.99
N ASN A 156 6.54 7.03 -8.87
CA ASN A 156 6.39 5.58 -8.82
C ASN A 156 4.90 5.18 -8.88
N ASP A 157 4.20 5.60 -9.94
CA ASP A 157 2.74 5.49 -10.04
C ASP A 157 2.29 4.29 -10.92
N SER A 158 3.20 3.36 -11.24
CA SER A 158 2.97 2.11 -11.98
C SER A 158 3.98 1.05 -11.50
N GLU A 159 3.55 -0.19 -11.29
CA GLU A 159 4.48 -1.27 -10.93
C GLU A 159 5.14 -1.91 -12.17
N THR A 160 4.40 -1.95 -13.28
CA THR A 160 4.89 -2.46 -14.55
C THR A 160 6.11 -1.66 -15.01
N LEU A 161 7.26 -2.34 -15.16
CA LEU A 161 8.52 -1.74 -15.61
C LEU A 161 9.08 -0.64 -14.68
N ARG A 162 8.74 -0.63 -13.39
CA ARG A 162 9.15 0.44 -12.45
C ARG A 162 10.65 0.70 -12.35
N HIS A 163 11.48 -0.31 -12.60
CA HIS A 163 12.94 -0.19 -12.65
C HIS A 163 13.49 0.45 -13.94
N PHE A 164 12.64 0.75 -14.93
CA PHE A 164 13.09 1.10 -16.27
C PHE A 164 12.39 2.30 -16.88
N TYR A 165 11.10 2.47 -16.59
CA TYR A 165 10.34 3.51 -17.25
C TYR A 165 10.82 4.90 -16.88
N ASP A 166 10.60 5.80 -17.82
CA ASP A 166 10.89 7.21 -17.70
C ASP A 166 9.61 8.03 -17.83
N VAL A 167 9.36 8.86 -16.83
CA VAL A 167 8.29 9.86 -16.84
C VAL A 167 8.87 11.11 -17.50
N ASP A 168 8.35 11.42 -18.68
CA ASP A 168 8.76 12.57 -19.49
C ASP A 168 8.13 13.87 -18.94
N ALA A 169 8.58 14.28 -17.75
CA ALA A 169 8.13 15.46 -17.06
C ALA A 169 9.32 16.15 -16.38
N SER A 170 9.61 17.39 -16.79
CA SER A 170 10.65 18.21 -16.15
C SER A 170 10.36 18.43 -14.65
N PRO A 171 11.39 18.51 -13.79
CA PRO A 171 11.29 18.97 -12.41
C PRO A 171 10.51 20.29 -12.23
N ASP A 172 10.54 21.15 -13.24
CA ASP A 172 9.86 22.45 -13.25
C ASP A 172 8.56 22.42 -14.08
N SER A 173 8.10 21.25 -14.50
CA SER A 173 6.82 21.13 -15.18
C SER A 173 5.66 21.28 -14.20
N ARG A 174 4.57 21.86 -14.69
CA ARG A 174 3.38 22.17 -13.89
C ARG A 174 2.70 20.92 -13.32
N PRO A 175 2.47 19.83 -14.08
CA PRO A 175 1.94 18.58 -13.50
C PRO A 175 2.81 18.02 -12.39
N LEU A 176 4.13 18.02 -12.57
CA LEU A 176 5.03 17.54 -11.53
C LEU A 176 4.88 18.38 -10.25
N ARG A 177 4.97 19.71 -10.38
CA ARG A 177 4.94 20.68 -9.28
C ARG A 177 3.61 20.76 -8.54
N GLU A 178 2.49 20.65 -9.23
CA GLU A 178 1.15 20.81 -8.65
C GLU A 178 0.47 19.50 -8.24
N ILE A 179 0.97 18.34 -8.70
CA ILE A 179 0.37 17.03 -8.38
C ILE A 179 1.38 16.13 -7.68
N TYR A 180 2.42 15.71 -8.40
CA TYR A 180 3.22 14.56 -7.97
C TYR A 180 4.18 14.91 -6.83
N ILE A 181 4.90 16.03 -6.96
CA ILE A 181 5.79 16.51 -5.89
C ILE A 181 5.05 17.42 -4.90
N ALA A 182 3.84 17.90 -5.24
CA ALA A 182 3.02 18.71 -4.33
C ALA A 182 2.66 17.98 -3.03
N ALA A 183 2.41 16.66 -3.08
CA ALA A 183 2.18 15.87 -1.87
C ALA A 183 3.35 15.93 -0.88
N TRP A 184 4.58 15.91 -1.41
CA TRP A 184 5.81 16.04 -0.64
C TRP A 184 5.99 17.45 -0.09
N GLN A 185 5.66 18.47 -0.88
CA GLN A 185 5.67 19.86 -0.44
C GLN A 185 4.69 20.08 0.73
N HIS A 186 3.47 19.53 0.65
CA HIS A 186 2.49 19.59 1.74
C HIS A 186 2.92 18.82 2.99
N LEU A 187 3.56 17.66 2.81
CA LEU A 187 4.17 16.90 3.91
C LEU A 187 5.23 17.74 4.63
N LEU A 188 6.17 18.34 3.89
CA LEU A 188 7.30 19.09 4.46
C LEU A 188 6.89 20.43 5.09
N ARG A 189 5.76 21.02 4.68
CA ARG A 189 5.19 22.21 5.36
C ARG A 189 4.73 21.92 6.79
N THR A 190 4.43 20.66 7.09
CA THR A 190 3.80 20.27 8.36
C THR A 190 4.61 19.27 9.16
N SER A 191 5.72 18.77 8.62
CA SER A 191 6.57 17.76 9.25
C SER A 191 8.02 17.85 8.77
N ASN A 192 8.95 17.26 9.53
CA ASN A 192 10.38 17.19 9.19
C ASN A 192 10.85 15.72 9.24
N PRO A 193 10.57 14.89 8.23
CA PRO A 193 10.94 13.48 8.25
C PRO A 193 12.46 13.27 8.38
N THR A 194 12.87 12.19 9.04
CA THR A 194 14.29 11.83 9.18
C THR A 194 14.92 11.40 7.87
N GLY A 195 14.11 10.88 6.95
CA GLY A 195 14.57 10.48 5.62
C GLY A 195 13.49 10.59 4.56
N VAL A 196 13.90 10.49 3.30
CA VAL A 196 13.03 10.29 2.12
C VAL A 196 13.61 9.14 1.30
N MET A 197 12.75 8.25 0.82
CA MET A 197 13.15 7.16 -0.07
C MET A 197 12.89 7.54 -1.52
N THR A 198 13.89 7.42 -2.37
CA THR A 198 13.78 7.66 -3.82
C THR A 198 13.05 6.52 -4.52
N ALA A 199 12.38 6.84 -5.63
CA ALA A 199 11.69 5.86 -6.46
C ALA A 199 12.65 5.04 -7.34
N TYR A 200 12.14 3.91 -7.85
CA TYR A 200 12.83 3.06 -8.83
C TYR A 200 13.00 3.70 -10.20
N ASN A 201 11.99 4.46 -10.63
CA ASN A 201 11.88 4.92 -12.01
C ASN A 201 12.78 6.11 -12.32
N LYS A 202 12.74 6.51 -13.59
CA LYS A 202 13.31 7.77 -14.06
C LYS A 202 12.27 8.87 -14.14
N VAL A 203 12.76 10.09 -14.02
CA VAL A 203 12.06 11.33 -14.36
C VAL A 203 13.00 12.12 -15.25
N ASP A 204 12.51 12.63 -16.37
CA ASP A 204 13.29 13.44 -17.31
C ASP A 204 14.64 12.77 -17.70
N GLY A 205 14.58 11.46 -17.98
CA GLY A 205 15.71 10.65 -18.42
C GLY A 205 16.68 10.18 -17.33
N THR A 206 16.52 10.63 -16.08
CA THR A 206 17.44 10.32 -14.97
C THR A 206 16.76 9.51 -13.88
N PHE A 207 17.40 8.47 -13.37
CA PHE A 207 16.86 7.69 -12.25
C PHE A 207 16.70 8.56 -11.00
N CYS A 208 15.58 8.43 -10.29
CA CYS A 208 15.30 9.26 -9.12
C CYS A 208 16.41 9.20 -8.06
N SER A 209 17.08 8.06 -7.90
CA SER A 209 18.20 7.86 -6.96
C SER A 209 19.48 8.63 -7.32
N GLU A 210 19.58 9.17 -8.53
CA GLU A 210 20.71 9.98 -9.03
C GLU A 210 20.24 11.31 -9.65
N HIS A 211 19.00 11.72 -9.38
CA HIS A 211 18.40 12.91 -9.98
C HIS A 211 18.75 14.18 -9.19
N GLY A 212 19.95 14.73 -9.41
CA GLY A 212 20.45 15.93 -8.72
C GLY A 212 19.48 17.13 -8.69
N PRO A 213 18.79 17.50 -9.78
CA PRO A 213 17.79 18.58 -9.74
C PRO A 213 16.62 18.33 -8.79
N LEU A 214 16.19 17.07 -8.58
CA LEU A 214 15.10 16.76 -7.65
C LEU A 214 15.61 16.70 -6.21
N ILE A 215 16.73 16.03 -5.97
CA ILE A 215 17.27 15.83 -4.61
C ILE A 215 17.94 17.11 -4.10
N GLU A 216 19.01 17.57 -4.75
CA GLU A 216 19.75 18.76 -4.31
C GLU A 216 19.04 20.06 -4.68
N GLY A 217 18.36 20.09 -5.85
CA GLY A 217 17.64 21.28 -6.31
C GLY A 217 16.34 21.52 -5.53
N VAL A 218 15.34 20.68 -5.75
CA VAL A 218 14.02 20.87 -5.14
C VAL A 218 14.02 20.52 -3.65
N LEU A 219 14.37 19.28 -3.29
CA LEU A 219 14.19 18.78 -1.93
C LEU A 219 15.08 19.53 -0.92
N ARG A 220 16.40 19.66 -1.19
CA ARG A 220 17.32 20.35 -0.27
C ARG A 220 17.33 21.88 -0.41
N LYS A 221 17.61 22.42 -1.61
CA LYS A 221 17.80 23.88 -1.76
C LYS A 221 16.49 24.66 -1.74
N GLU A 222 15.46 24.19 -2.45
CA GLU A 222 14.20 24.91 -2.55
C GLU A 222 13.33 24.70 -1.30
N TRP A 223 13.21 23.46 -0.82
CA TRP A 223 12.33 23.11 0.30
C TRP A 223 13.03 23.00 1.65
N GLY A 224 14.36 23.06 1.70
CA GLY A 224 15.11 23.06 2.95
C GLY A 224 15.09 21.71 3.68
N PHE A 225 14.94 20.58 2.97
CA PHE A 225 14.97 19.26 3.59
C PHE A 225 16.36 18.90 4.13
N GLU A 226 16.41 18.57 5.42
CA GLU A 226 17.67 18.31 6.14
C GLU A 226 17.95 16.82 6.39
N GLY A 227 16.97 15.95 6.20
CA GLY A 227 17.08 14.51 6.46
C GLY A 227 17.95 13.76 5.44
N ILE A 228 18.01 12.43 5.61
CA ILE A 228 18.71 11.56 4.68
C ILE A 228 17.89 11.30 3.42
N VAL A 229 18.55 11.03 2.30
CA VAL A 229 17.92 10.47 1.10
C VAL A 229 18.44 9.05 0.90
N MET A 230 17.54 8.07 0.86
CA MET A 230 17.89 6.67 0.65
C MET A 230 17.32 6.12 -0.66
N SER A 231 17.94 5.06 -1.18
CA SER A 231 17.40 4.33 -2.32
C SER A 231 16.23 3.45 -1.89
N ASP A 232 15.32 3.16 -2.82
CA ASP A 232 14.59 1.90 -2.75
C ASP A 232 15.55 0.71 -2.96
N TRP A 233 15.08 -0.50 -2.70
CA TRP A 233 15.91 -1.72 -2.72
C TRP A 233 16.43 -2.01 -4.12
N PHE A 234 17.75 -1.90 -4.32
CA PHE A 234 18.39 -2.09 -5.64
C PHE A 234 18.06 -1.00 -6.68
N ALA A 235 17.56 0.17 -6.26
CA ALA A 235 17.26 1.31 -7.15
C ALA A 235 18.48 2.18 -7.55
N VAL A 236 19.70 1.75 -7.20
CA VAL A 236 20.94 2.46 -7.54
C VAL A 236 21.53 1.88 -8.82
N HIS A 237 22.01 2.74 -9.72
CA HIS A 237 22.49 2.31 -11.05
C HIS A 237 23.93 2.73 -11.38
N ASN A 238 24.57 3.53 -10.53
CA ASN A 238 25.91 4.06 -10.75
C ASN A 238 26.70 4.22 -9.43
N VAL A 239 28.03 4.22 -9.53
CA VAL A 239 28.95 4.39 -8.38
C VAL A 239 29.00 5.85 -7.91
N VAL A 240 29.14 6.81 -8.84
CA VAL A 240 29.48 8.21 -8.53
C VAL A 240 28.26 9.13 -8.55
N GLU A 241 27.43 9.05 -9.60
CA GLU A 241 26.33 10.00 -9.82
C GLU A 241 25.32 10.07 -8.66
N PRO A 242 24.88 8.96 -8.04
CA PRO A 242 23.97 9.02 -6.89
C PRO A 242 24.55 9.80 -5.71
N VAL A 243 25.86 9.66 -5.44
CA VAL A 243 26.52 10.35 -4.32
C VAL A 243 26.56 11.86 -4.58
N LYS A 244 26.85 12.26 -5.83
CA LYS A 244 26.84 13.67 -6.27
C LYS A 244 25.44 14.26 -6.28
N ALA A 245 24.44 13.45 -6.62
CA ALA A 245 23.04 13.82 -6.61
C ALA A 245 22.46 13.95 -5.20
N GLY A 246 23.18 13.55 -4.15
CA GLY A 246 22.75 13.71 -2.76
C GLY A 246 22.10 12.49 -2.13
N LEU A 247 22.24 11.30 -2.75
CA LEU A 247 21.82 10.01 -2.17
C LEU A 247 22.78 9.60 -1.04
N ASP A 248 22.27 9.54 0.18
CA ASP A 248 23.05 9.28 1.39
C ASP A 248 23.18 7.77 1.69
N LEU A 249 22.14 6.97 1.41
CA LEU A 249 22.10 5.54 1.76
C LEU A 249 21.65 4.66 0.57
N GLU A 250 22.50 3.72 0.15
CA GLU A 250 22.15 2.60 -0.76
C GLU A 250 21.59 1.42 0.04
N MET A 251 20.42 0.90 -0.34
CA MET A 251 19.88 -0.36 0.22
C MET A 251 19.72 -1.44 -0.86
N PRO A 252 19.81 -2.74 -0.48
CA PRO A 252 20.11 -3.28 0.87
C PRO A 252 21.58 -3.62 1.14
N PHE A 253 22.42 -3.66 0.11
CA PHE A 253 23.81 -4.10 0.18
C PHE A 253 24.72 -3.10 -0.54
N PRO A 254 26.05 -3.12 -0.31
CA PRO A 254 26.99 -2.26 -1.04
C PRO A 254 27.21 -2.75 -2.48
N VAL A 255 26.22 -2.60 -3.36
CA VAL A 255 26.30 -3.00 -4.79
C VAL A 255 27.15 -2.00 -5.58
N PHE A 256 26.92 -0.70 -5.36
CA PHE A 256 27.67 0.40 -5.97
C PHE A 256 28.54 1.15 -4.97
N ARG A 257 28.33 0.96 -3.66
CA ARG A 257 29.21 1.45 -2.59
C ARG A 257 30.38 0.49 -2.34
N GLY A 258 30.95 0.52 -1.13
CA GLY A 258 32.09 -0.32 -0.73
C GLY A 258 33.33 -0.11 -1.60
N LYS A 259 33.92 -1.21 -2.06
CA LYS A 259 35.18 -1.20 -2.82
C LYS A 259 35.12 -0.33 -4.09
N ARG A 260 34.00 -0.37 -4.82
CA ARG A 260 33.85 0.38 -6.08
C ARG A 260 33.92 1.88 -5.84
N LEU A 261 33.20 2.38 -4.82
CA LEU A 261 33.23 3.79 -4.48
C LEU A 261 34.59 4.22 -3.92
N ALA A 262 35.27 3.35 -3.14
CA ALA A 262 36.61 3.65 -2.64
C ALA A 262 37.63 3.79 -3.77
N GLU A 263 37.53 2.96 -4.82
CA GLU A 263 38.34 3.08 -6.04
C GLU A 263 38.02 4.35 -6.83
N ALA A 264 36.74 4.74 -6.93
CA ALA A 264 36.34 5.99 -7.56
C ALA A 264 36.92 7.23 -6.83
N VAL A 265 36.96 7.21 -5.49
CA VAL A 265 37.59 8.27 -4.69
C VAL A 265 39.09 8.33 -4.94
N ARG A 266 39.78 7.17 -4.85
CA ARG A 266 41.24 7.09 -5.06
C ARG A 266 41.69 7.48 -6.47
N SER A 267 40.83 7.26 -7.46
CA SER A 267 41.08 7.67 -8.86
C SER A 267 40.67 9.11 -9.17
N GLY A 268 40.10 9.84 -8.21
CA GLY A 268 39.74 11.26 -8.36
C GLY A 268 38.43 11.52 -9.12
N GLN A 269 37.59 10.50 -9.35
CA GLN A 269 36.27 10.67 -10.00
C GLN A 269 35.26 11.37 -9.08
N ILE A 270 35.46 11.21 -7.77
CA ILE A 270 34.72 11.85 -6.69
C ILE A 270 35.69 12.13 -5.53
N THR A 271 35.44 13.18 -4.77
CA THR A 271 36.30 13.60 -3.66
C THR A 271 35.90 12.95 -2.34
N GLU A 272 36.84 12.82 -1.41
CA GLU A 272 36.51 12.38 -0.05
C GLU A 272 35.57 13.37 0.67
N ALA A 273 35.62 14.67 0.35
CA ALA A 273 34.71 15.66 0.91
C ALA A 273 33.23 15.43 0.49
N GLU A 274 32.99 14.93 -0.72
CA GLU A 274 31.65 14.50 -1.15
C GLU A 274 31.17 13.28 -0.34
N ILE A 275 32.08 12.36 0.02
CA ILE A 275 31.79 11.23 0.91
C ILE A 275 31.49 11.74 2.34
N ASP A 276 32.29 12.68 2.84
CA ASP A 276 32.12 13.28 4.16
C ASP A 276 30.73 13.90 4.32
N THR A 277 30.24 14.58 3.28
CA THR A 277 28.92 15.22 3.30
C THR A 277 27.79 14.20 3.46
N ARG A 278 27.88 13.03 2.80
CA ARG A 278 26.90 11.94 2.95
C ARG A 278 27.05 11.22 4.28
N ALA A 279 28.29 10.96 4.71
CA ALA A 279 28.56 10.29 5.98
C ALA A 279 28.05 11.13 7.16
N LEU A 280 28.19 12.45 7.10
CA LEU A 280 27.65 13.37 8.09
C LEU A 280 26.13 13.21 8.25
N LYS A 281 25.38 13.12 7.15
CA LYS A 281 23.92 12.88 7.16
C LYS A 281 23.54 11.58 7.87
N MET A 282 24.34 10.53 7.67
CA MET A 282 24.15 9.25 8.37
C MET A 282 24.51 9.31 9.86
N LEU A 283 25.44 10.16 10.27
CA LEU A 283 25.75 10.41 11.69
C LEU A 283 24.66 11.27 12.35
N GLU A 284 24.14 12.28 11.65
CA GLU A 284 22.99 13.10 12.09
C GLU A 284 21.74 12.23 12.30
N LEU A 285 21.47 11.27 11.41
CA LEU A 285 20.36 10.33 11.56
C LEU A 285 20.47 9.52 12.87
N ARG A 286 21.67 9.06 13.22
CA ARG A 286 21.91 8.36 14.49
C ARG A 286 21.65 9.26 15.68
N ASN A 287 22.07 10.52 15.60
CA ASN A 287 21.75 11.50 16.64
C ASN A 287 20.23 11.69 16.79
N ARG A 288 19.50 11.85 15.68
CA ARG A 288 18.05 12.06 15.66
C ARG A 288 17.25 10.86 16.18
N THR A 289 17.78 9.65 16.04
CA THR A 289 17.06 8.39 16.38
C THR A 289 17.63 7.65 17.60
N ARG A 290 18.64 8.21 18.29
CA ARG A 290 19.38 7.54 19.38
C ARG A 290 18.49 6.97 20.49
N SER A 291 17.37 7.63 20.80
CA SER A 291 16.45 7.21 21.86
C SER A 291 15.65 5.96 21.51
N SER A 292 15.62 5.57 20.23
CA SER A 292 14.96 4.37 19.73
C SER A 292 15.91 3.19 19.53
N PHE A 293 17.23 3.40 19.64
CA PHE A 293 18.21 2.34 19.46
C PHE A 293 18.05 1.25 20.52
N SER A 294 18.05 -0.01 20.08
CA SER A 294 18.01 -1.18 20.95
C SER A 294 18.63 -2.38 20.23
N ASP A 295 19.36 -3.20 20.97
CA ASP A 295 19.86 -4.52 20.52
C ASP A 295 19.01 -5.68 21.08
N GLU A 296 17.87 -5.37 21.72
CA GLU A 296 16.98 -6.40 22.24
C GLU A 296 16.35 -7.21 21.08
N PRO A 297 16.06 -8.51 21.31
CA PRO A 297 15.37 -9.33 20.32
C PRO A 297 14.01 -8.75 19.92
N GLU A 298 13.65 -8.96 18.64
CA GLU A 298 12.32 -8.56 18.16
C GLU A 298 11.22 -9.32 18.88
N ARG A 299 10.12 -8.62 19.19
CA ARG A 299 8.93 -9.16 19.85
C ARG A 299 7.65 -8.67 19.19
N SER A 300 6.54 -9.27 19.58
CA SER A 300 5.20 -8.90 19.14
C SER A 300 4.24 -9.05 20.30
N GLU A 301 3.65 -7.94 20.75
CA GLU A 301 2.75 -7.94 21.90
C GLU A 301 1.36 -7.41 21.49
N ILE A 302 0.32 -8.15 21.89
CA ILE A 302 -1.06 -7.70 21.66
C ILE A 302 -1.39 -6.65 22.72
N ASN A 303 -1.76 -5.45 22.24
CA ASN A 303 -2.04 -4.29 23.09
C ASN A 303 -3.45 -3.75 22.79
N GLU A 304 -4.27 -3.60 23.83
CA GLU A 304 -5.67 -3.18 23.69
C GLU A 304 -5.81 -1.76 23.11
N GLU A 305 -4.95 -0.83 23.48
CA GLU A 305 -4.97 0.54 22.95
C GLU A 305 -4.64 0.57 21.45
N THR A 306 -3.68 -0.26 21.02
CA THR A 306 -3.32 -0.44 19.60
C THR A 306 -4.49 -1.03 18.80
N ASN A 307 -5.15 -2.04 19.35
CA ASN A 307 -6.36 -2.63 18.75
C ASN A 307 -7.51 -1.61 18.66
N LYS A 308 -7.74 -0.83 19.72
CA LYS A 308 -8.73 0.25 19.72
C LYS A 308 -8.45 1.28 18.63
N ILE A 309 -7.22 1.74 18.50
CA ILE A 309 -6.81 2.66 17.43
C ILE A 309 -7.00 2.00 16.06
N SER A 310 -6.62 0.73 15.88
CA SER A 310 -6.83 0.00 14.63
C SER A 310 -8.32 -0.08 14.24
N ARG A 311 -9.22 -0.31 15.21
CA ARG A 311 -10.68 -0.31 14.99
C ARG A 311 -11.22 1.07 14.66
N GLU A 312 -10.73 2.12 15.33
CA GLU A 312 -11.08 3.52 15.04
C GLU A 312 -10.63 3.93 13.63
N LEU A 313 -9.42 3.55 13.21
CA LEU A 313 -8.89 3.79 11.85
C LEU A 313 -9.74 3.07 10.81
N ALA A 314 -10.04 1.78 11.02
CA ALA A 314 -10.88 1.01 10.11
C ALA A 314 -12.27 1.66 9.99
N ALA A 315 -12.96 1.89 11.11
CA ALA A 315 -14.30 2.48 11.12
C ALA A 315 -14.34 3.91 10.55
N GLY A 316 -13.26 4.68 10.75
CA GLY A 316 -13.10 6.02 10.21
C GLY A 316 -12.89 6.06 8.70
N GLY A 317 -12.30 5.01 8.13
CA GLY A 317 -11.97 4.90 6.71
C GLY A 317 -12.98 4.11 5.87
N ILE A 318 -13.76 3.21 6.48
CA ILE A 318 -14.85 2.48 5.80
C ILE A 318 -15.91 3.48 5.28
N ILE A 319 -16.32 3.29 4.02
CA ILE A 319 -17.18 4.23 3.30
C ILE A 319 -18.52 3.56 2.97
N LEU A 320 -19.62 4.20 3.36
CA LEU A 320 -20.95 3.84 2.86
C LEU A 320 -21.16 4.53 1.52
N LEU A 321 -21.19 3.77 0.41
CA LEU A 321 -21.31 4.30 -0.95
C LEU A 321 -22.76 4.37 -1.44
N LYS A 322 -23.61 3.46 -0.96
CA LYS A 322 -25.03 3.39 -1.31
C LYS A 322 -25.82 2.89 -0.09
N ASN A 323 -27.00 3.45 0.15
CA ASN A 323 -27.90 2.97 1.21
C ASN A 323 -29.36 3.31 0.88
N ASP A 324 -29.91 2.59 -0.09
CA ASP A 324 -31.31 2.71 -0.48
C ASP A 324 -32.20 1.92 0.47
N ASN A 325 -33.50 2.25 0.51
CA ASN A 325 -34.52 1.54 1.29
C ASN A 325 -34.21 1.39 2.79
N GLN A 326 -33.33 2.25 3.33
CA GLN A 326 -32.81 2.13 4.69
C GLN A 326 -32.32 0.70 4.98
N ALA A 327 -31.55 0.13 4.04
CA ALA A 327 -30.98 -1.21 4.20
C ALA A 327 -30.00 -1.29 5.37
N LEU A 328 -29.28 -0.20 5.62
CA LEU A 328 -28.40 -0.01 6.77
C LEU A 328 -28.82 1.17 7.66
N PRO A 329 -28.56 1.10 8.99
CA PRO A 329 -28.00 -0.04 9.72
C PRO A 329 -29.02 -1.17 9.93
N ILE A 330 -28.53 -2.40 10.10
CA ILE A 330 -29.33 -3.55 10.53
C ILE A 330 -29.49 -3.46 12.05
N ASN A 331 -30.72 -3.38 12.54
CA ASN A 331 -30.98 -3.32 13.98
C ASN A 331 -30.89 -4.72 14.63
N PRO A 332 -29.92 -4.99 15.52
CA PRO A 332 -29.79 -6.30 16.16
C PRO A 332 -30.98 -6.66 17.06
N ALA A 333 -31.71 -5.67 17.58
CA ALA A 333 -32.88 -5.90 18.44
C ALA A 333 -34.04 -6.61 17.70
N ASP A 334 -34.09 -6.47 16.37
CA ASP A 334 -35.10 -7.11 15.54
C ASP A 334 -34.82 -8.60 15.29
N LYS A 335 -33.64 -9.10 15.74
CA LYS A 335 -33.17 -10.49 15.55
C LYS A 335 -33.32 -10.98 14.10
N PRO A 336 -32.77 -10.25 13.12
CA PRO A 336 -32.93 -10.57 11.72
C PRO A 336 -32.26 -11.90 11.37
N LYS A 337 -32.84 -12.65 10.43
CA LYS A 337 -32.13 -13.76 9.79
C LYS A 337 -31.20 -13.22 8.71
N ILE A 338 -29.92 -13.45 8.86
CA ILE A 338 -28.85 -12.95 7.99
C ILE A 338 -28.24 -14.11 7.21
N ALA A 339 -28.25 -13.97 5.89
CA ALA A 339 -27.43 -14.77 4.98
C ALA A 339 -26.09 -14.06 4.78
N LEU A 340 -25.02 -14.58 5.38
CA LEU A 340 -23.67 -14.10 5.16
C LEU A 340 -23.02 -14.90 4.02
N ILE A 341 -22.72 -14.23 2.92
CA ILE A 341 -22.31 -14.88 1.67
C ILE A 341 -20.95 -14.34 1.21
N GLY A 342 -20.09 -15.23 0.74
CA GLY A 342 -18.79 -14.90 0.13
C GLY A 342 -17.58 -15.38 0.94
N GLU A 343 -16.51 -15.74 0.24
CA GLU A 343 -15.33 -16.38 0.84
C GLU A 343 -14.67 -15.47 1.89
N PHE A 344 -14.64 -14.15 1.63
CA PHE A 344 -14.07 -13.16 2.54
C PHE A 344 -14.80 -13.05 3.87
N ALA A 345 -16.07 -13.46 3.96
CA ALA A 345 -16.80 -13.48 5.22
C ALA A 345 -16.32 -14.60 6.16
N GLY A 346 -15.75 -15.68 5.60
CA GLY A 346 -15.11 -16.76 6.34
C GLY A 346 -13.61 -16.51 6.55
N SER A 347 -12.91 -16.09 5.49
CA SER A 347 -11.47 -15.81 5.47
C SER A 347 -11.21 -14.34 5.08
N PRO A 348 -11.08 -13.43 6.05
CA PRO A 348 -11.01 -11.99 5.80
C PRO A 348 -9.74 -11.56 5.07
N VAL A 349 -9.88 -10.55 4.22
CA VAL A 349 -8.76 -9.79 3.66
C VAL A 349 -8.32 -8.74 4.67
N VAL A 350 -7.04 -8.79 5.05
CA VAL A 350 -6.47 -7.93 6.11
C VAL A 350 -5.59 -6.83 5.51
N THR A 351 -4.75 -7.18 4.53
CA THR A 351 -3.79 -6.28 3.88
C THR A 351 -3.80 -6.48 2.37
N GLY A 352 -3.20 -5.55 1.61
CA GLY A 352 -2.75 -5.82 0.25
C GLY A 352 -1.46 -6.67 0.23
N GLY A 353 -0.94 -6.93 -0.97
CA GLY A 353 0.31 -7.68 -1.17
C GLY A 353 1.57 -6.82 -0.99
N GLY A 354 2.75 -7.40 -1.30
CA GLY A 354 3.99 -6.62 -1.34
C GLY A 354 4.67 -6.29 -0.02
N SER A 355 5.58 -5.31 -0.06
CA SER A 355 6.37 -4.84 1.09
C SER A 355 5.52 -4.35 2.26
N ALA A 356 4.31 -3.84 1.99
CA ALA A 356 3.36 -3.39 3.00
C ALA A 356 2.56 -4.51 3.69
N SER A 357 2.62 -5.74 3.20
CA SER A 357 1.95 -6.87 3.85
C SER A 357 2.62 -7.28 5.16
N CYS A 358 1.83 -7.73 6.12
CA CYS A 358 2.32 -8.19 7.42
C CYS A 358 1.56 -9.42 7.91
N THR A 359 2.21 -10.25 8.73
CA THR A 359 1.56 -11.35 9.43
C THR A 359 0.80 -10.77 10.63
N PRO A 360 -0.54 -10.77 10.63
CA PRO A 360 -1.30 -10.14 11.70
C PRO A 360 -1.21 -10.97 12.99
N GLN A 361 -1.31 -10.30 14.15
CA GLN A 361 -1.35 -10.96 15.46
C GLN A 361 -2.52 -11.94 15.61
N TYR A 362 -3.63 -11.65 14.93
CA TYR A 362 -4.82 -12.50 14.85
C TYR A 362 -5.66 -12.09 13.63
N ARG A 363 -6.66 -12.91 13.30
CA ARG A 363 -7.62 -12.61 12.24
C ARG A 363 -9.04 -12.79 12.76
N HIS A 364 -9.81 -11.70 12.85
CA HIS A 364 -11.23 -11.78 13.16
C HIS A 364 -12.02 -12.23 11.91
N SER A 365 -12.64 -13.39 11.98
CA SER A 365 -13.58 -13.83 10.94
C SER A 365 -14.86 -12.98 11.00
N PRO A 366 -15.29 -12.31 9.90
CA PRO A 366 -16.56 -11.58 9.85
C PRO A 366 -17.74 -12.46 10.27
N LEU A 367 -17.75 -13.73 9.90
CA LEU A 367 -18.75 -14.71 10.35
C LEU A 367 -18.83 -14.80 11.87
N LYS A 368 -17.68 -14.94 12.55
CA LYS A 368 -17.66 -15.05 14.01
C LYS A 368 -18.16 -13.76 14.66
N VAL A 369 -17.63 -12.62 14.22
CA VAL A 369 -17.99 -11.30 14.77
C VAL A 369 -19.46 -10.98 14.55
N LEU A 370 -20.02 -11.27 13.37
CA LEU A 370 -21.43 -11.00 13.08
C LEU A 370 -22.37 -11.93 13.84
N LYS A 371 -21.99 -13.20 14.08
CA LYS A 371 -22.73 -14.09 14.98
C LYS A 371 -22.81 -13.51 16.39
N GLU A 372 -21.72 -12.91 16.89
CA GLU A 372 -21.69 -12.24 18.20
C GLU A 372 -22.58 -10.99 18.20
N ALA A 373 -22.52 -10.16 17.15
CA ALA A 373 -23.30 -8.93 17.05
C ALA A 373 -24.82 -9.14 16.89
N PHE A 374 -25.25 -10.23 16.25
CA PHE A 374 -26.66 -10.49 15.89
C PHE A 374 -27.30 -11.70 16.61
N SER A 375 -26.84 -12.00 17.83
CA SER A 375 -27.46 -12.99 18.74
C SER A 375 -27.40 -14.47 18.31
N GLY A 376 -26.29 -14.93 17.71
CA GLY A 376 -25.92 -16.36 17.63
C GLY A 376 -26.18 -17.08 16.29
N GLU A 377 -25.84 -18.38 16.25
CA GLU A 377 -25.77 -19.19 15.01
C GLU A 377 -27.09 -19.32 14.24
N GLU A 378 -28.24 -19.23 14.92
CA GLU A 378 -29.55 -19.33 14.26
C GLU A 378 -29.88 -18.07 13.46
N SER A 379 -29.34 -16.92 13.86
CA SER A 379 -29.55 -15.64 13.19
C SER A 379 -28.63 -15.45 11.99
N VAL A 380 -27.35 -15.87 12.08
CA VAL A 380 -26.35 -15.66 11.00
C VAL A 380 -25.92 -16.99 10.43
N ARG A 381 -26.37 -17.29 9.21
CA ARG A 381 -26.00 -18.48 8.45
C ARG A 381 -25.05 -18.10 7.33
N TYR A 382 -24.08 -18.97 7.06
CA TYR A 382 -22.96 -18.68 6.16
C TYR A 382 -22.95 -19.59 4.93
N HIS A 383 -22.61 -19.01 3.78
CA HIS A 383 -22.19 -19.76 2.60
C HIS A 383 -21.00 -19.10 1.93
N ALA A 384 -19.96 -19.86 1.58
CA ALA A 384 -18.73 -19.29 1.02
C ALA A 384 -18.91 -18.68 -0.39
N GLY A 385 -20.00 -18.99 -1.10
CA GLY A 385 -20.20 -18.49 -2.45
C GLY A 385 -19.11 -19.00 -3.40
N VAL A 386 -18.59 -18.14 -4.29
CA VAL A 386 -17.57 -18.51 -5.29
C VAL A 386 -16.16 -18.25 -4.78
N ARG A 387 -15.15 -18.86 -5.45
CA ARG A 387 -13.74 -18.68 -5.12
C ARG A 387 -13.23 -17.30 -5.54
N THR A 388 -12.35 -16.71 -4.72
CA THR A 388 -11.82 -15.35 -4.97
C THR A 388 -10.33 -15.30 -5.33
N ARG A 389 -9.57 -16.36 -5.03
CA ARG A 389 -8.12 -16.47 -5.33
C ARG A 389 -7.78 -16.52 -6.83
N ARG A 390 -6.58 -16.04 -7.18
CA ARG A 390 -5.99 -16.10 -8.53
C ARG A 390 -5.06 -17.29 -8.73
N VAL A 391 -4.40 -17.72 -7.66
CA VAL A 391 -3.50 -18.90 -7.64
C VAL A 391 -4.12 -20.03 -6.84
N ILE A 392 -3.79 -21.26 -7.23
CA ILE A 392 -4.11 -22.48 -6.49
C ILE A 392 -3.24 -22.52 -5.23
N PRO A 393 -3.83 -22.72 -4.04
CA PRO A 393 -3.08 -22.74 -2.79
C PRO A 393 -2.13 -23.94 -2.74
N VAL A 394 -1.06 -23.81 -1.95
CA VAL A 394 -0.21 -24.96 -1.57
C VAL A 394 -1.10 -26.07 -1.01
N ALA A 395 -0.83 -27.31 -1.42
CA ALA A 395 -1.66 -28.45 -1.08
C ALA A 395 -1.83 -28.55 0.45
N PRO A 396 -3.07 -28.70 0.96
CA PRO A 396 -3.34 -28.70 2.40
C PRO A 396 -2.59 -29.82 3.11
N THR A 397 -1.82 -29.48 4.14
CA THR A 397 -0.96 -30.44 4.87
C THR A 397 -1.72 -31.68 5.33
N GLU A 398 -2.97 -31.54 5.76
CA GLU A 398 -3.79 -32.68 6.23
C GLU A 398 -4.24 -33.64 5.13
N GLN A 399 -4.08 -33.27 3.86
CA GLN A 399 -4.33 -34.13 2.71
C GLN A 399 -3.05 -34.78 2.18
N LEU A 400 -1.91 -34.49 2.79
CA LEU A 400 -0.60 -34.96 2.38
C LEU A 400 -0.06 -35.98 3.38
N THR A 401 0.69 -36.97 2.89
CA THR A 401 1.33 -37.97 3.74
C THR A 401 2.74 -38.27 3.22
N ALA A 402 3.74 -37.96 4.02
CA ALA A 402 5.14 -38.28 3.77
C ALA A 402 5.41 -39.79 3.94
N GLN A 403 6.57 -40.26 3.52
CA GLN A 403 6.96 -41.68 3.56
C GLN A 403 6.94 -42.29 4.95
N ASP A 404 7.22 -41.49 5.98
CA ASP A 404 7.21 -41.91 7.38
C ASP A 404 5.82 -41.83 8.05
N GLY A 405 4.79 -41.45 7.29
CA GLY A 405 3.41 -41.36 7.74
C GLY A 405 3.01 -40.01 8.35
N ARG A 406 3.92 -39.04 8.47
CA ARG A 406 3.57 -37.68 8.92
C ARG A 406 2.84 -36.90 7.82
N ASN A 407 1.99 -35.97 8.24
CA ASN A 407 1.31 -35.07 7.31
C ASN A 407 2.27 -34.03 6.75
N GLY A 408 2.55 -34.10 5.45
CA GLY A 408 3.53 -33.23 4.79
C GLY A 408 4.20 -33.88 3.58
N ILE A 409 5.41 -33.45 3.29
CA ILE A 409 6.22 -33.88 2.15
C ILE A 409 7.63 -34.31 2.60
N ASP A 410 8.23 -35.22 1.85
CA ASP A 410 9.66 -35.46 1.86
C ASP A 410 10.32 -34.60 0.78
N VAL A 411 11.40 -33.92 1.13
CA VAL A 411 12.18 -33.07 0.22
C VAL A 411 13.58 -33.66 0.08
N LYS A 412 14.02 -33.86 -1.16
CA LYS A 412 15.37 -34.31 -1.48
C LYS A 412 16.07 -33.29 -2.36
N TYR A 413 17.31 -32.97 -2.02
CA TYR A 413 18.14 -32.00 -2.71
C TYR A 413 19.30 -32.72 -3.39
N TYR A 414 19.56 -32.42 -4.66
CA TYR A 414 20.61 -33.04 -5.45
C TYR A 414 21.48 -31.98 -6.12
N ASN A 415 22.77 -32.26 -6.23
CA ASN A 415 23.65 -31.60 -7.20
C ASN A 415 23.73 -32.51 -8.43
N ASP A 416 23.73 -31.94 -9.65
CA ASP A 416 23.64 -32.74 -10.89
C ASP A 416 24.82 -33.70 -11.11
N GLU A 417 25.93 -33.48 -10.39
CA GLU A 417 27.10 -34.34 -10.37
C GLU A 417 26.90 -35.66 -9.59
N THR A 418 25.82 -35.80 -8.81
CA THR A 418 25.57 -36.97 -7.96
C THR A 418 24.18 -37.58 -8.14
N PRO A 419 24.07 -38.93 -8.19
CA PRO A 419 22.78 -39.61 -8.24
C PRO A 419 22.07 -39.58 -6.87
N GLU A 420 22.81 -39.54 -5.77
CA GLU A 420 22.29 -39.50 -4.40
C GLU A 420 21.97 -38.07 -3.93
N PRO A 421 20.96 -37.88 -3.07
CA PRO A 421 20.65 -36.58 -2.50
C PRO A 421 21.71 -36.14 -1.50
N ILE A 422 22.09 -34.86 -1.55
CA ILE A 422 23.01 -34.24 -0.59
C ILE A 422 22.33 -33.92 0.75
N LEU A 423 21.00 -33.75 0.72
CA LEU A 423 20.16 -33.46 1.87
C LEU A 423 18.79 -34.09 1.63
N THR A 424 18.21 -34.68 2.68
CA THR A 424 16.82 -35.10 2.73
C THR A 424 16.21 -34.55 4.00
N GLU A 425 15.01 -33.97 3.90
CA GLU A 425 14.28 -33.42 5.04
C GLU A 425 12.77 -33.61 4.89
N PHE A 426 12.06 -33.52 6.00
CA PHE A 426 10.61 -33.47 6.02
C PHE A 426 10.15 -32.01 6.13
N GLN A 427 9.09 -31.65 5.42
CA GLN A 427 8.40 -30.38 5.59
C GLN A 427 6.89 -30.57 5.72
N ALA A 428 6.26 -29.86 6.65
CA ALA A 428 4.81 -29.91 6.83
C ALA A 428 4.06 -29.24 5.67
N LYS A 429 4.61 -28.14 5.13
CA LYS A 429 4.06 -27.44 3.97
C LYS A 429 4.68 -27.98 2.70
N ALA A 430 3.88 -28.09 1.64
CA ALA A 430 4.32 -28.67 0.37
C ALA A 430 5.09 -27.71 -0.53
N ASN A 431 6.03 -26.95 0.04
CA ASN A 431 6.79 -25.94 -0.70
C ASN A 431 8.25 -25.86 -0.23
N VAL A 432 9.14 -25.56 -1.16
CA VAL A 432 10.51 -25.13 -0.91
C VAL A 432 10.65 -23.75 -1.52
N TRP A 433 11.15 -22.79 -0.74
CA TRP A 433 11.31 -21.39 -1.18
C TRP A 433 12.65 -20.87 -0.70
N MET A 434 13.56 -20.56 -1.63
CA MET A 434 14.90 -20.04 -1.35
C MET A 434 15.17 -18.79 -2.20
N LEU A 435 15.90 -17.84 -1.63
CA LEU A 435 16.21 -16.56 -2.27
C LEU A 435 17.64 -16.14 -1.92
N GLY A 436 18.60 -16.43 -2.80
CA GLY A 436 20.04 -16.15 -2.62
C GLY A 436 20.74 -16.95 -1.52
N GLU A 437 20.02 -17.36 -0.48
CA GLU A 437 20.48 -18.28 0.56
C GLU A 437 19.93 -19.68 0.29
N PHE A 438 20.84 -20.61 -0.03
CA PHE A 438 20.51 -21.99 -0.37
C PHE A 438 20.89 -22.96 0.75
N LYS A 439 20.28 -24.15 0.76
CA LYS A 439 20.63 -25.22 1.70
C LYS A 439 22.13 -25.54 1.63
N ALA A 440 22.72 -25.85 2.79
CA ALA A 440 24.15 -26.13 2.88
C ALA A 440 24.58 -27.23 1.90
N GLY A 441 25.59 -26.92 1.06
CA GLY A 441 26.13 -27.84 0.05
C GLY A 441 25.37 -27.90 -1.28
N LEU A 442 24.20 -27.25 -1.39
CA LEU A 442 23.44 -27.17 -2.64
C LEU A 442 24.10 -26.20 -3.61
N LYS A 443 24.38 -26.67 -4.83
CA LYS A 443 24.95 -25.86 -5.92
C LYS A 443 23.82 -25.23 -6.73
N VAL A 444 23.88 -23.91 -6.93
CA VAL A 444 22.98 -23.19 -7.86
C VAL A 444 23.88 -22.32 -8.74
N PRO A 445 23.88 -22.47 -10.07
CA PRO A 445 23.11 -23.44 -10.87
C PRO A 445 23.61 -24.90 -10.73
N GLY A 446 22.86 -25.85 -11.31
CA GLY A 446 23.28 -27.26 -11.41
C GLY A 446 22.78 -28.16 -10.27
N SER A 447 21.55 -27.91 -9.82
CA SER A 447 20.86 -28.72 -8.81
C SER A 447 19.42 -29.00 -9.19
N ARG A 448 18.84 -30.01 -8.53
CA ARG A 448 17.40 -30.28 -8.55
C ARG A 448 16.88 -30.57 -7.16
N ILE A 449 15.61 -30.27 -6.95
CA ILE A 449 14.83 -30.64 -5.78
C ILE A 449 13.74 -31.63 -6.17
N GLU A 450 13.51 -32.63 -5.34
CA GLU A 450 12.38 -33.55 -5.44
C GLU A 450 11.49 -33.39 -4.22
N LEU A 451 10.21 -33.10 -4.44
CA LEU A 451 9.17 -33.11 -3.41
C LEU A 451 8.33 -34.37 -3.62
N LEU A 452 8.19 -35.19 -2.57
CA LEU A 452 7.46 -36.46 -2.61
C LEU A 452 6.40 -36.50 -1.52
N THR A 453 5.20 -36.98 -1.85
CA THR A 453 4.10 -37.16 -0.89
C THR A 453 3.00 -38.05 -1.47
N LYS A 454 2.09 -38.51 -0.63
CA LYS A 454 0.78 -39.01 -1.05
C LYS A 454 -0.27 -37.96 -0.83
N LEU A 455 -1.04 -37.64 -1.88
CA LEU A 455 -2.18 -36.73 -1.79
C LEU A 455 -3.48 -37.53 -1.71
N THR A 456 -4.32 -37.23 -0.72
CA THR A 456 -5.63 -37.86 -0.53
C THR A 456 -6.74 -36.80 -0.60
N PRO A 457 -7.50 -36.74 -1.72
CA PRO A 457 -8.65 -35.85 -1.85
C PRO A 457 -9.76 -36.20 -0.86
N LYS A 458 -10.49 -35.18 -0.37
CA LYS A 458 -11.69 -35.36 0.47
C LYS A 458 -12.96 -35.51 -0.39
N THR A 459 -12.95 -35.02 -1.62
CA THR A 459 -14.06 -35.13 -2.57
C THR A 459 -13.69 -35.96 -3.80
N THR A 460 -14.69 -36.38 -4.57
CA THR A 460 -14.49 -37.03 -5.88
C THR A 460 -14.85 -36.03 -6.96
N GLY A 461 -13.99 -35.83 -7.95
CA GLY A 461 -14.25 -34.87 -9.02
C GLY A 461 -13.02 -34.52 -9.84
N GLU A 462 -13.20 -33.54 -10.73
CA GLU A 462 -12.14 -32.96 -11.53
C GLU A 462 -11.40 -31.88 -10.72
N HIS A 463 -10.40 -32.31 -9.97
CA HIS A 463 -9.60 -31.48 -9.08
C HIS A 463 -8.46 -30.79 -9.84
N THR A 464 -7.96 -29.68 -9.30
CA THR A 464 -6.84 -28.95 -9.89
C THR A 464 -5.57 -29.23 -9.11
N LEU A 465 -4.55 -29.76 -9.80
CA LEU A 465 -3.17 -29.78 -9.33
C LEU A 465 -2.41 -28.65 -10.00
N ALA A 466 -1.55 -27.99 -9.25
CA ALA A 466 -0.71 -26.92 -9.78
C ALA A 466 0.72 -27.04 -9.22
N VAL A 467 1.65 -26.51 -9.99
CA VAL A 467 3.05 -26.32 -9.61
C VAL A 467 3.34 -24.84 -9.64
N GLN A 468 3.87 -24.32 -8.54
CA GLN A 468 4.51 -23.01 -8.52
C GLN A 468 6.02 -23.27 -8.42
N ALA A 469 6.79 -22.93 -9.45
CA ALA A 469 8.21 -23.22 -9.46
C ALA A 469 9.03 -22.17 -10.22
N THR A 470 10.32 -22.11 -9.90
CA THR A 470 11.34 -21.44 -10.73
C THR A 470 12.18 -22.50 -11.44
N GLY A 471 12.53 -22.28 -12.70
CA GLY A 471 13.26 -23.28 -13.49
C GLY A 471 12.35 -24.37 -14.05
N ASP A 472 12.95 -25.41 -14.62
CA ASP A 472 12.21 -26.52 -15.22
C ASP A 472 11.53 -27.35 -14.13
N PHE A 473 10.35 -27.89 -14.42
CA PHE A 473 9.71 -28.84 -13.51
C PHE A 473 9.01 -29.99 -14.24
N SER A 474 8.86 -31.11 -13.52
CA SER A 474 8.08 -32.29 -13.92
C SER A 474 7.27 -32.77 -12.72
N LEU A 475 5.95 -32.79 -12.87
CA LEU A 475 4.98 -33.32 -11.92
C LEU A 475 4.51 -34.69 -12.39
N VAL A 476 4.69 -35.68 -11.53
CA VAL A 476 4.36 -37.08 -11.74
C VAL A 476 3.30 -37.51 -10.74
N VAL A 477 2.25 -38.16 -11.22
CA VAL A 477 1.17 -38.75 -10.42
C VAL A 477 1.10 -40.24 -10.73
N ASP A 478 1.20 -41.09 -9.71
CA ASP A 478 1.20 -42.57 -9.82
C ASP A 478 2.18 -43.08 -10.91
N GLY A 479 3.37 -42.48 -10.96
CA GLY A 479 4.44 -42.85 -11.90
C GLY A 479 4.27 -42.31 -13.33
N LYS A 480 3.20 -41.56 -13.63
CA LYS A 480 2.99 -40.92 -14.93
C LYS A 480 3.25 -39.42 -14.85
N GLU A 481 4.08 -38.88 -15.75
CA GLU A 481 4.21 -37.42 -15.90
C GLU A 481 2.88 -36.85 -16.43
N ILE A 482 2.30 -35.91 -15.68
CA ILE A 482 1.00 -35.30 -15.99
C ILE A 482 1.11 -33.80 -16.27
N LEU A 483 2.19 -33.15 -15.82
CA LEU A 483 2.46 -31.76 -16.12
C LEU A 483 3.97 -31.50 -16.07
N SER A 484 4.49 -30.82 -17.07
CA SER A 484 5.87 -30.33 -17.09
C SER A 484 5.90 -28.93 -17.70
N GLY A 485 6.94 -28.16 -17.39
CA GLY A 485 7.07 -26.80 -17.89
C GLY A 485 8.53 -26.38 -17.96
N PRO A 486 8.86 -25.52 -18.93
CA PRO A 486 10.21 -25.00 -19.08
C PRO A 486 10.52 -23.96 -17.99
N GLN A 487 11.80 -23.70 -17.81
CA GLN A 487 12.38 -22.58 -17.11
C GLN A 487 11.80 -21.28 -17.70
N LYS A 488 10.82 -20.70 -17.00
CA LYS A 488 10.31 -19.35 -17.31
C LYS A 488 11.34 -18.33 -16.81
N GLU A 489 11.69 -17.39 -17.66
CA GLU A 489 12.40 -16.18 -17.23
C GLU A 489 11.43 -15.30 -16.43
N ILE A 490 11.76 -15.10 -15.15
CA ILE A 490 11.08 -14.18 -14.25
C ILE A 490 12.14 -13.36 -13.52
N THR A 491 11.80 -12.14 -13.14
CA THR A 491 12.67 -11.34 -12.28
C THR A 491 12.58 -11.79 -10.81
N THR A 492 13.56 -11.43 -9.99
CA THR A 492 13.52 -11.66 -8.54
C THR A 492 12.27 -11.04 -7.91
N GLU A 493 11.90 -9.85 -8.35
CA GLU A 493 10.68 -9.15 -7.94
C GLU A 493 9.41 -9.93 -8.31
N GLN A 494 9.29 -10.42 -9.55
CA GLN A 494 8.15 -11.22 -9.97
C GLN A 494 8.05 -12.53 -9.18
N PHE A 495 9.19 -13.11 -8.80
CA PHE A 495 9.23 -14.25 -7.90
C PHE A 495 8.67 -13.92 -6.51
N ILE A 496 9.05 -12.77 -5.93
CA ILE A 496 8.62 -12.36 -4.59
C ILE A 496 7.13 -11.98 -4.56
N PHE A 497 6.63 -11.32 -5.61
CA PHE A 497 5.30 -10.70 -5.55
C PHE A 497 4.27 -11.26 -6.52
N ASN A 498 4.67 -11.76 -7.70
CA ASN A 498 3.75 -12.17 -8.77
C ASN A 498 3.67 -13.70 -8.93
N HIS A 499 3.12 -14.38 -7.92
CA HIS A 499 3.04 -15.86 -7.92
C HIS A 499 2.22 -16.44 -9.08
N VAL A 500 1.35 -15.65 -9.72
CA VAL A 500 0.61 -16.07 -10.92
C VAL A 500 1.57 -16.43 -12.06
N LYS A 501 2.73 -15.78 -12.16
CA LYS A 501 3.75 -16.08 -13.18
C LYS A 501 4.45 -17.42 -12.94
N LEU A 502 4.50 -17.87 -11.69
CA LEU A 502 5.12 -19.14 -11.27
C LEU A 502 4.21 -20.34 -11.53
N GLU A 503 2.90 -20.12 -11.54
CA GLU A 503 1.93 -21.21 -11.58
C GLU A 503 1.81 -21.83 -12.97
N THR A 504 1.75 -23.16 -12.98
CA THR A 504 1.24 -23.98 -14.09
C THR A 504 0.32 -25.03 -13.49
N ARG A 505 -0.81 -25.33 -14.13
CA ARG A 505 -1.85 -26.20 -13.54
C ARG A 505 -2.48 -27.17 -14.53
N VAL A 506 -3.05 -28.23 -14.00
CA VAL A 506 -3.75 -29.30 -14.73
C VAL A 506 -4.94 -29.80 -13.92
N GLN A 507 -6.00 -30.17 -14.60
CA GLN A 507 -7.16 -30.80 -14.00
C GLN A 507 -7.07 -32.33 -14.13
N LEU A 508 -7.34 -33.04 -13.04
CA LEU A 508 -7.33 -34.50 -12.99
C LEU A 508 -8.58 -35.01 -12.28
N GLN A 509 -9.14 -36.10 -12.81
CA GLN A 509 -10.17 -36.85 -12.10
C GLN A 509 -9.53 -37.60 -10.94
N MET A 510 -10.00 -37.34 -9.73
CA MET A 510 -9.54 -38.03 -8.51
C MET A 510 -10.75 -38.44 -7.65
N ASN A 511 -10.54 -39.46 -6.81
CA ASN A 511 -11.56 -40.04 -5.95
C ASN A 511 -11.30 -39.70 -4.48
N ALA A 512 -12.38 -39.42 -3.75
CA ALA A 512 -12.35 -39.17 -2.32
C ALA A 512 -11.72 -40.34 -1.57
N GLY A 513 -10.80 -40.07 -0.65
CA GLY A 513 -10.14 -41.07 0.20
C GLY A 513 -9.13 -41.96 -0.52
N GLN A 514 -8.97 -41.86 -1.83
CA GLN A 514 -7.90 -42.56 -2.56
C GLN A 514 -6.61 -41.75 -2.46
N ALA A 515 -5.52 -42.40 -2.06
CA ALA A 515 -4.20 -41.80 -2.04
C ALA A 515 -3.54 -41.91 -3.42
N TYR A 516 -2.92 -40.82 -3.87
CA TYR A 516 -2.19 -40.72 -5.13
C TYR A 516 -0.74 -40.37 -4.84
N ASP A 517 0.22 -41.09 -5.41
CA ASP A 517 1.65 -40.81 -5.26
C ASP A 517 2.01 -39.58 -6.08
N ILE A 518 2.43 -38.51 -5.42
CA ILE A 518 2.83 -37.24 -6.04
C ILE A 518 4.35 -37.09 -5.95
N LYS A 519 4.99 -36.87 -7.09
CA LYS A 519 6.41 -36.49 -7.19
C LYS A 519 6.55 -35.24 -8.05
N LEU A 520 7.11 -34.17 -7.48
CA LEU A 520 7.50 -32.98 -8.20
C LEU A 520 9.03 -32.91 -8.26
N VAL A 521 9.59 -32.93 -9.46
CA VAL A 521 11.00 -32.64 -9.71
C VAL A 521 11.11 -31.22 -10.22
N ASN A 522 11.98 -30.42 -9.64
CA ASN A 522 12.26 -29.06 -10.09
C ASN A 522 13.77 -28.84 -10.20
N LYS A 523 14.23 -28.33 -11.34
CA LYS A 523 15.64 -28.03 -11.61
C LYS A 523 15.87 -26.53 -11.43
N SER A 524 17.00 -26.17 -10.83
CA SER A 524 17.41 -24.77 -10.76
C SER A 524 17.68 -24.22 -12.16
N TRP A 525 17.75 -22.88 -12.24
CA TRP A 525 18.26 -22.21 -13.42
C TRP A 525 19.70 -22.62 -13.72
N ASP A 526 20.09 -22.44 -14.99
CA ASP A 526 21.43 -22.63 -15.51
C ASP A 526 22.38 -21.44 -15.22
N HIS A 527 21.90 -20.40 -14.54
CA HIS A 527 22.64 -19.19 -14.21
C HIS A 527 22.24 -18.63 -12.84
N LEU A 528 23.07 -17.72 -12.33
CA LEU A 528 22.76 -16.87 -11.18
C LEU A 528 22.24 -15.51 -11.67
N VAL A 529 21.25 -14.96 -10.96
CA VAL A 529 20.83 -13.57 -11.12
C VAL A 529 21.98 -12.65 -10.72
N LYS A 530 22.27 -11.65 -11.55
CA LYS A 530 23.34 -10.69 -11.31
C LYS A 530 22.80 -9.48 -10.58
N GLY A 531 23.39 -9.14 -9.44
CA GLY A 531 23.06 -7.94 -8.66
C GLY A 531 21.91 -8.11 -7.67
N GLU A 532 21.13 -9.18 -7.79
CA GLU A 532 20.03 -9.54 -6.89
C GLU A 532 20.16 -11.00 -6.44
N PRO A 533 19.52 -11.39 -5.32
CA PRO A 533 19.44 -12.78 -4.89
C PRO A 533 18.76 -13.68 -5.93
N THR A 534 19.31 -14.86 -6.21
CA THR A 534 18.72 -15.81 -7.17
C THR A 534 17.55 -16.59 -6.53
N PRO A 535 16.35 -16.55 -7.14
CA PRO A 535 15.21 -17.38 -6.72
C PRO A 535 15.40 -18.88 -6.99
N TYR A 536 15.01 -19.72 -6.04
CA TYR A 536 14.86 -21.16 -6.27
C TYR A 536 13.70 -21.73 -5.44
N ALA A 537 12.61 -22.11 -6.11
CA ALA A 537 11.43 -22.61 -5.43
C ALA A 537 10.65 -23.67 -6.21
N ALA A 538 9.94 -24.51 -5.45
CA ALA A 538 8.93 -25.42 -5.97
C ALA A 538 7.84 -25.64 -4.91
N ALA A 539 6.58 -25.67 -5.33
CA ALA A 539 5.45 -26.03 -4.49
C ALA A 539 4.49 -26.97 -5.21
N ILE A 540 3.95 -27.93 -4.47
CA ILE A 540 2.80 -28.74 -4.88
C ILE A 540 1.56 -28.01 -4.39
N CYS A 541 0.74 -27.56 -5.33
CA CYS A 541 -0.50 -26.85 -5.08
C CYS A 541 -1.68 -27.76 -5.45
N PHE A 542 -2.76 -27.69 -4.66
CA PHE A 542 -3.93 -28.55 -4.87
C PHE A 542 -5.22 -27.85 -4.46
N GLU A 543 -6.24 -28.01 -5.29
CA GLU A 543 -7.58 -27.54 -5.02
C GLU A 543 -8.60 -28.56 -5.50
N GLU A 544 -9.53 -28.91 -4.60
CA GLU A 544 -10.63 -29.79 -4.94
C GLU A 544 -11.61 -29.17 -5.94
N HIS A 545 -12.37 -30.00 -6.63
CA HIS A 545 -13.39 -29.54 -7.55
C HIS A 545 -14.51 -28.84 -6.79
N ARG A 546 -14.99 -27.70 -7.31
CA ARG A 546 -16.20 -27.05 -6.82
C ARG A 546 -16.87 -26.34 -7.98
N SER A 547 -18.13 -26.66 -8.24
CA SER A 547 -18.94 -25.95 -9.23
C SER A 547 -19.37 -24.61 -8.65
N ASP A 548 -19.03 -23.53 -9.36
CA ASP A 548 -19.53 -22.20 -9.04
C ASP A 548 -21.06 -22.14 -9.21
N GLU A 549 -21.65 -22.84 -10.18
CA GLU A 549 -23.12 -22.87 -10.34
C GLU A 549 -23.82 -23.47 -9.11
N ALA A 550 -23.33 -24.62 -8.63
CA ALA A 550 -23.88 -25.27 -7.44
C ALA A 550 -23.72 -24.37 -6.20
N ALA A 551 -22.53 -23.78 -6.02
CA ALA A 551 -22.26 -22.88 -4.90
C ALA A 551 -23.13 -21.60 -4.94
N ILE A 552 -23.42 -21.06 -6.13
CA ILE A 552 -24.34 -19.93 -6.30
C ILE A 552 -25.77 -20.36 -5.97
N ALA A 553 -26.22 -21.51 -6.44
CA ALA A 553 -27.56 -22.03 -6.15
C ALA A 553 -27.78 -22.22 -4.62
N GLU A 554 -26.79 -22.77 -3.92
CA GLU A 554 -26.83 -22.93 -2.46
C GLU A 554 -26.87 -21.59 -1.73
N ALA A 555 -26.10 -20.59 -2.20
CA ALA A 555 -26.14 -19.23 -1.65
C ALA A 555 -27.52 -18.56 -1.86
N VAL A 556 -28.14 -18.79 -3.02
CA VAL A 556 -29.49 -18.29 -3.34
C VAL A 556 -30.55 -18.90 -2.43
N GLU A 557 -30.50 -20.22 -2.16
CA GLU A 557 -31.43 -20.86 -1.23
C GLU A 557 -31.27 -20.30 0.20
N LEU A 558 -30.03 -20.06 0.63
CA LEU A 558 -29.79 -19.40 1.91
C LEU A 558 -30.37 -17.98 1.97
N ALA A 559 -30.24 -17.22 0.88
CA ALA A 559 -30.74 -15.86 0.76
C ALA A 559 -32.29 -15.79 0.84
N LYS A 560 -32.99 -16.70 0.15
CA LYS A 560 -34.47 -16.80 0.19
C LYS A 560 -35.03 -16.99 1.60
N LEU A 561 -34.28 -17.70 2.45
CA LEU A 561 -34.67 -18.04 3.81
C LEU A 561 -34.29 -16.95 4.84
N SER A 562 -33.73 -15.82 4.39
CA SER A 562 -33.17 -14.78 5.24
C SER A 562 -33.89 -13.45 5.03
N ASP A 563 -33.79 -12.56 6.02
CA ASP A 563 -34.36 -11.21 5.96
C ASP A 563 -33.40 -10.22 5.31
N VAL A 564 -32.10 -10.46 5.46
CA VAL A 564 -31.03 -9.66 4.87
C VAL A 564 -29.92 -10.58 4.36
N SER A 565 -29.41 -10.31 3.17
CA SER A 565 -28.20 -10.94 2.62
C SER A 565 -27.05 -9.96 2.66
N ILE A 566 -25.94 -10.34 3.29
CA ILE A 566 -24.69 -9.57 3.34
C ILE A 566 -23.66 -10.32 2.51
N ILE A 567 -23.26 -9.74 1.37
CA ILE A 567 -22.35 -10.34 0.41
C ILE A 567 -20.98 -9.67 0.55
N TYR A 568 -19.96 -10.44 0.89
CA TYR A 568 -18.57 -9.99 0.88
C TYR A 568 -17.92 -10.35 -0.46
N ALA A 569 -17.39 -9.35 -1.16
CA ALA A 569 -16.80 -9.51 -2.49
C ALA A 569 -15.68 -8.49 -2.74
N GLY A 570 -14.97 -8.63 -3.85
CA GLY A 570 -13.92 -7.71 -4.29
C GLY A 570 -12.62 -8.41 -4.63
N ARG A 571 -11.52 -7.82 -4.18
CA ARG A 571 -10.12 -8.21 -4.44
C ARG A 571 -9.40 -8.52 -3.12
N ASN A 572 -8.22 -9.12 -3.24
CA ASN A 572 -7.34 -9.46 -2.14
C ASN A 572 -5.87 -9.18 -2.51
N GLU A 573 -4.93 -9.60 -1.68
CA GLU A 573 -3.49 -9.41 -1.85
C GLU A 573 -2.92 -10.02 -3.13
N GLN A 574 -3.66 -10.90 -3.81
CA GLN A 574 -3.24 -11.50 -5.08
C GLN A 574 -3.61 -10.64 -6.29
N TYR A 575 -4.53 -9.68 -6.13
CA TYR A 575 -4.88 -8.73 -7.20
C TYR A 575 -4.16 -7.40 -7.02
N GLU A 576 -4.15 -6.89 -5.79
CA GLU A 576 -3.59 -5.58 -5.46
C GLU A 576 -2.31 -5.78 -4.64
N SER A 577 -1.17 -5.67 -5.32
CA SER A 577 0.16 -5.96 -4.77
C SER A 577 1.23 -5.13 -5.45
N GLU A 578 2.33 -4.94 -4.74
CA GLU A 578 3.62 -4.59 -5.33
C GLU A 578 4.04 -5.56 -6.45
N GLY A 579 4.77 -5.06 -7.44
CA GLY A 579 5.42 -5.83 -8.50
C GLY A 579 4.59 -6.04 -9.78
N TYR A 580 3.30 -5.66 -9.80
CA TYR A 580 2.47 -5.69 -11.01
C TYR A 580 1.23 -4.80 -10.89
N ASP A 581 0.75 -4.30 -12.01
CA ASP A 581 -0.51 -3.57 -12.08
C ASP A 581 -1.69 -4.49 -12.42
N LEU A 582 -2.90 -4.00 -12.15
CA LEU A 582 -4.12 -4.65 -12.57
C LEU A 582 -4.29 -4.54 -14.09
N GLU A 583 -4.75 -5.62 -14.71
CA GLU A 583 -5.14 -5.58 -16.13
C GLU A 583 -6.47 -4.83 -16.34
N ASP A 584 -7.31 -4.80 -15.30
CA ASP A 584 -8.69 -4.29 -15.34
C ASP A 584 -9.20 -3.99 -13.92
N ILE A 585 -10.24 -3.17 -13.81
CA ILE A 585 -10.88 -2.76 -12.56
C ILE A 585 -12.26 -3.40 -12.34
N ARG A 586 -12.81 -4.15 -13.30
CA ARG A 586 -14.10 -4.83 -13.12
C ARG A 586 -14.08 -5.83 -11.97
N ILE A 587 -15.20 -5.91 -11.27
CA ILE A 587 -15.43 -6.99 -10.31
C ILE A 587 -15.31 -8.36 -11.00
N PRO A 588 -14.65 -9.37 -10.39
CA PRO A 588 -14.49 -10.69 -11.01
C PRO A 588 -15.83 -11.30 -11.42
N LYS A 589 -15.87 -11.90 -12.61
CA LYS A 589 -17.11 -12.35 -13.27
C LYS A 589 -17.94 -13.32 -12.42
N ASN A 590 -17.29 -14.29 -11.77
CA ASN A 590 -17.96 -15.25 -10.91
C ASN A 590 -18.59 -14.59 -9.67
N GLN A 591 -17.89 -13.60 -9.08
CA GLN A 591 -18.42 -12.81 -7.96
C GLN A 591 -19.61 -11.95 -8.41
N ALA A 592 -19.54 -11.33 -9.59
CA ALA A 592 -20.67 -10.59 -10.16
C ALA A 592 -21.90 -11.49 -10.36
N ALA A 593 -21.70 -12.71 -10.87
CA ALA A 593 -22.78 -13.69 -11.04
C ALA A 593 -23.41 -14.09 -9.70
N LEU A 594 -22.60 -14.34 -8.67
CA LEU A 594 -23.06 -14.61 -7.32
C LEU A 594 -23.89 -13.44 -6.76
N ILE A 595 -23.38 -12.21 -6.86
CA ILE A 595 -24.06 -11.02 -6.33
C ILE A 595 -25.44 -10.86 -6.97
N LYS A 596 -25.52 -10.93 -8.30
CA LYS A 596 -26.80 -10.82 -9.03
C LYS A 596 -27.80 -11.88 -8.65
N ALA A 597 -27.36 -13.14 -8.62
CA ALA A 597 -28.24 -14.26 -8.31
C ALA A 597 -28.79 -14.17 -6.89
N VAL A 598 -27.93 -13.84 -5.91
CA VAL A 598 -28.33 -13.64 -4.51
C VAL A 598 -29.25 -12.44 -4.37
N ALA A 599 -28.90 -11.30 -4.99
CA ALA A 599 -29.68 -10.08 -4.92
C ALA A 599 -31.11 -10.27 -5.46
N ALA A 600 -31.25 -10.94 -6.60
CA ALA A 600 -32.55 -11.24 -7.21
C ALA A 600 -33.46 -12.12 -6.33
N ALA A 601 -32.89 -12.89 -5.39
CA ALA A 601 -33.62 -13.77 -4.48
C ALA A 601 -33.79 -13.20 -3.07
N SER A 602 -33.08 -12.12 -2.74
CA SER A 602 -33.03 -11.53 -1.40
C SER A 602 -34.12 -10.49 -1.18
N LYS A 603 -34.58 -10.32 0.06
CA LYS A 603 -35.48 -9.23 0.45
C LYS A 603 -34.75 -7.88 0.56
N LYS A 604 -33.52 -7.94 1.08
CA LYS A 604 -32.58 -6.83 1.22
C LYS A 604 -31.17 -7.35 0.98
N THR A 605 -30.36 -6.61 0.23
CA THR A 605 -28.99 -7.01 -0.11
C THR A 605 -27.99 -5.91 0.21
N ILE A 606 -26.97 -6.26 0.99
CA ILE A 606 -25.84 -5.38 1.34
C ILE A 606 -24.58 -5.97 0.74
N LEU A 607 -23.87 -5.19 -0.06
CA LEU A 607 -22.58 -5.54 -0.64
C LEU A 607 -21.45 -4.90 0.17
N VAL A 608 -20.58 -5.72 0.76
CA VAL A 608 -19.34 -5.29 1.42
C VAL A 608 -18.17 -5.57 0.49
N LEU A 609 -17.54 -4.50 0.01
CA LEU A 609 -16.43 -4.55 -0.95
C LEU A 609 -15.08 -4.49 -0.23
N HIS A 610 -14.21 -5.43 -0.54
CA HIS A 610 -12.79 -5.37 -0.20
C HIS A 610 -11.98 -4.96 -1.43
N CYS A 611 -11.40 -3.76 -1.40
CA CYS A 611 -10.53 -3.24 -2.46
C CYS A 611 -9.75 -2.01 -1.99
N GLY A 612 -8.44 -1.97 -2.15
CA GLY A 612 -7.64 -0.77 -1.93
C GLY A 612 -7.75 0.23 -3.09
N ASN A 613 -7.87 -0.28 -4.30
CA ASN A 613 -8.10 0.48 -5.53
C ASN A 613 -9.60 0.63 -5.86
N PRO A 614 -9.99 1.61 -6.70
CA PRO A 614 -11.32 1.63 -7.29
C PRO A 614 -11.67 0.31 -8.01
N ILE A 615 -12.90 -0.15 -7.85
CA ILE A 615 -13.45 -1.34 -8.53
C ILE A 615 -14.71 -0.93 -9.28
N ASP A 616 -14.82 -1.32 -10.55
CA ASP A 616 -16.02 -1.06 -11.35
C ASP A 616 -17.16 -1.97 -10.86
N VAL A 617 -18.13 -1.31 -10.22
CA VAL A 617 -19.36 -1.89 -9.66
C VAL A 617 -20.57 -1.77 -10.59
N SER A 618 -20.41 -1.22 -11.80
CA SER A 618 -21.52 -0.96 -12.72
C SER A 618 -22.29 -2.23 -13.08
N ALA A 619 -21.64 -3.39 -13.00
CA ALA A 619 -22.30 -4.66 -13.22
C ALA A 619 -23.33 -5.01 -12.12
N VAL A 620 -23.21 -4.52 -10.88
CA VAL A 620 -23.96 -5.04 -9.71
C VAL A 620 -24.57 -3.96 -8.80
N VAL A 621 -24.14 -2.70 -8.91
CA VAL A 621 -24.53 -1.63 -7.98
C VAL A 621 -26.02 -1.34 -7.95
N ASP A 622 -26.71 -1.54 -9.08
CA ASP A 622 -28.15 -1.32 -9.19
C ASP A 622 -28.97 -2.53 -8.69
N ASP A 623 -28.33 -3.69 -8.51
CA ASP A 623 -28.98 -4.91 -8.02
C ASP A 623 -29.06 -4.98 -6.48
N VAL A 624 -28.26 -4.17 -5.76
CA VAL A 624 -28.15 -4.23 -4.28
C VAL A 624 -28.68 -2.98 -3.59
N ASP A 625 -29.18 -3.08 -2.37
CA ASP A 625 -29.74 -1.94 -1.63
C ASP A 625 -28.66 -1.07 -0.98
N ALA A 626 -27.56 -1.67 -0.52
CA ALA A 626 -26.44 -0.94 0.07
C ALA A 626 -25.09 -1.44 -0.45
N VAL A 627 -24.13 -0.51 -0.52
CA VAL A 627 -22.74 -0.79 -0.88
C VAL A 627 -21.84 -0.13 0.16
N VAL A 628 -20.96 -0.92 0.77
CA VAL A 628 -19.96 -0.47 1.74
C VAL A 628 -18.58 -0.82 1.17
N ASN A 629 -17.70 0.17 1.02
CA ASN A 629 -16.29 -0.08 0.73
C ASN A 629 -15.53 -0.24 2.05
N ALA A 630 -15.07 -1.45 2.32
CA ALA A 630 -14.30 -1.81 3.50
C ALA A 630 -12.78 -1.68 3.31
N HIS A 631 -12.30 -1.46 2.07
CA HIS A 631 -10.89 -1.48 1.74
C HIS A 631 -10.19 -2.79 2.18
N PHE A 632 -8.95 -2.70 2.66
CA PHE A 632 -8.27 -3.74 3.44
C PHE A 632 -8.14 -3.23 4.88
N PRO A 633 -9.13 -3.51 5.74
CA PRO A 633 -9.35 -2.74 6.98
C PRO A 633 -8.47 -3.18 8.17
N GLY A 634 -7.40 -3.95 7.95
CA GLY A 634 -6.53 -4.42 9.01
C GLY A 634 -7.19 -5.46 9.93
N GLN A 635 -6.50 -5.83 11.01
CA GLN A 635 -6.88 -6.96 11.87
C GLN A 635 -8.19 -6.75 12.64
N GLU A 636 -8.53 -5.50 12.95
CA GLU A 636 -9.75 -5.06 13.62
C GLU A 636 -10.89 -4.71 12.65
N GLY A 637 -10.66 -4.88 11.35
CA GLY A 637 -11.60 -4.46 10.32
C GLY A 637 -12.92 -5.22 10.31
N ALA A 638 -12.92 -6.52 10.65
CA ALA A 638 -14.16 -7.28 10.78
C ALA A 638 -15.04 -6.76 11.92
N GLN A 639 -14.44 -6.34 13.03
CA GLN A 639 -15.15 -5.74 14.15
C GLN A 639 -15.67 -4.35 13.80
N ALA A 640 -14.86 -3.50 13.18
CA ALA A 640 -15.30 -2.20 12.68
C ALA A 640 -16.48 -2.31 11.69
N MET A 641 -16.44 -3.31 10.81
CA MET A 641 -17.52 -3.60 9.87
C MET A 641 -18.80 -4.03 10.58
N ALA A 642 -18.72 -4.91 11.57
CA ALA A 642 -19.88 -5.30 12.36
C ALA A 642 -20.51 -4.11 13.11
N ASP A 643 -19.69 -3.18 13.61
CA ASP A 643 -20.19 -1.96 14.27
C ASP A 643 -20.96 -1.07 13.30
N ILE A 644 -20.46 -0.93 12.06
CA ILE A 644 -21.12 -0.15 11.02
C ILE A 644 -22.40 -0.84 10.58
N LEU A 645 -22.37 -2.15 10.31
CA LEU A 645 -23.54 -2.92 9.90
C LEU A 645 -24.66 -2.88 10.95
N SER A 646 -24.32 -2.96 12.24
CA SER A 646 -25.27 -2.88 13.35
C SER A 646 -25.71 -1.46 13.73
N GLY A 647 -25.01 -0.44 13.21
CA GLY A 647 -25.24 0.96 13.57
C GLY A 647 -24.71 1.35 14.95
N ALA A 648 -23.88 0.51 15.57
CA ALA A 648 -23.09 0.88 16.76
C ALA A 648 -22.07 1.99 16.43
N THR A 649 -21.57 1.98 15.19
CA THR A 649 -20.79 3.09 14.62
C THR A 649 -21.51 3.67 13.42
N ASN A 650 -21.58 5.00 13.35
CA ASN A 650 -22.05 5.72 12.18
C ASN A 650 -20.90 5.84 11.15
N PRO A 651 -21.04 5.34 9.91
CA PRO A 651 -19.98 5.45 8.91
C PRO A 651 -19.64 6.91 8.63
N SER A 652 -18.34 7.17 8.46
CA SER A 652 -17.82 8.52 8.27
C SER A 652 -16.61 8.60 7.35
N GLY A 653 -16.27 7.49 6.66
CA GLY A 653 -15.26 7.51 5.62
C GLY A 653 -15.73 8.30 4.39
N ARG A 654 -14.79 8.96 3.71
CA ARG A 654 -15.01 9.70 2.47
C ARG A 654 -14.00 9.25 1.43
N LEU A 655 -14.40 9.07 0.18
CA LEU A 655 -13.50 8.66 -0.89
C LEU A 655 -12.32 9.62 -1.03
N ALA A 656 -11.10 9.08 -0.94
CA ALA A 656 -9.87 9.79 -1.28
C ALA A 656 -9.51 9.68 -2.78
N THR A 657 -10.36 9.05 -3.59
CA THR A 657 -10.14 8.85 -5.03
C THR A 657 -11.45 8.81 -5.76
N THR A 658 -11.50 9.40 -6.95
CA THR A 658 -12.65 9.37 -7.84
C THR A 658 -12.85 7.95 -8.35
N TRP A 659 -14.05 7.40 -8.13
CA TRP A 659 -14.46 6.15 -8.76
C TRP A 659 -15.18 6.46 -10.05
N PHE A 660 -14.48 6.32 -11.17
CA PHE A 660 -15.07 6.37 -12.51
C PHE A 660 -16.04 5.20 -12.73
N LYS A 661 -17.02 5.36 -13.64
CA LYS A 661 -18.01 4.29 -13.90
C LYS A 661 -17.37 3.08 -14.54
N THR A 662 -16.45 3.29 -15.47
CA THR A 662 -15.67 2.26 -16.18
C THR A 662 -14.21 2.68 -16.27
N ILE A 663 -13.32 1.82 -16.76
CA ILE A 663 -11.90 2.19 -16.93
C ILE A 663 -11.73 3.21 -18.07
N GLU A 664 -12.57 3.14 -19.09
CA GLU A 664 -12.63 4.05 -20.25
C GLU A 664 -12.96 5.50 -19.84
N ASP A 665 -13.64 5.68 -18.71
CA ASP A 665 -14.02 6.98 -18.17
C ASP A 665 -12.84 7.71 -17.50
N ALA A 666 -11.81 6.96 -17.09
CA ALA A 666 -10.63 7.52 -16.44
C ALA A 666 -9.79 8.36 -17.43
N PRO A 667 -9.25 9.52 -17.02
CA PRO A 667 -8.48 10.39 -17.91
C PRO A 667 -7.16 9.75 -18.39
N THR A 668 -6.71 8.70 -17.72
CA THR A 668 -5.49 7.94 -18.02
C THR A 668 -5.74 6.75 -18.96
N TYR A 669 -6.98 6.52 -19.39
CA TYR A 669 -7.30 5.41 -20.30
C TYR A 669 -6.53 5.55 -21.62
N GLY A 670 -5.70 4.54 -21.92
CA GLY A 670 -4.81 4.53 -23.09
C GLY A 670 -3.35 4.91 -22.78
N ASP A 671 -3.08 5.57 -21.66
CA ASP A 671 -1.74 6.04 -21.25
C ASP A 671 -1.24 5.34 -19.95
N PHE A 672 -1.74 4.13 -19.69
CA PHE A 672 -1.31 3.27 -18.59
C PHE A 672 -1.50 1.78 -18.95
N PRO A 673 -0.55 0.89 -18.58
CA PRO A 673 0.65 1.14 -17.77
C PRO A 673 1.84 1.69 -18.57
N ALA A 674 3.03 1.75 -17.97
CA ALA A 674 4.27 2.02 -18.70
C ALA A 674 4.51 1.00 -19.84
N THR A 675 5.09 1.45 -20.94
CA THR A 675 5.30 0.61 -22.14
C THR A 675 6.72 0.72 -22.69
N LYS A 676 7.20 -0.41 -23.24
CA LYS A 676 8.43 -0.46 -24.03
C LYS A 676 8.15 0.07 -25.44
N GLN A 677 8.95 1.02 -25.88
CA GLN A 677 8.87 1.66 -27.19
C GLN A 677 9.67 0.88 -28.26
N GLU A 678 9.43 1.18 -29.53
CA GLU A 678 10.14 0.54 -30.66
C GLU A 678 11.65 0.81 -30.64
N ASP A 679 12.07 1.97 -30.13
CA ASP A 679 13.49 2.35 -29.96
C ASP A 679 14.17 1.67 -28.76
N GLY A 680 13.43 0.83 -28.01
CA GLY A 680 13.91 0.11 -26.84
C GLY A 680 13.84 0.90 -25.53
N THR A 681 13.43 2.17 -25.56
CA THR A 681 13.18 2.95 -24.34
C THR A 681 11.90 2.46 -23.63
N HIS A 682 11.77 2.78 -22.35
CA HIS A 682 10.56 2.49 -21.57
C HIS A 682 9.98 3.83 -21.14
N LYS A 683 8.74 4.11 -21.53
CA LYS A 683 8.10 5.40 -21.30
C LYS A 683 6.81 5.22 -20.51
N PHE A 684 6.56 6.17 -19.61
CA PHE A 684 5.30 6.29 -18.90
C PHE A 684 4.76 7.71 -19.08
N ARG A 685 3.72 7.84 -19.90
CA ARG A 685 3.25 9.15 -20.38
C ARG A 685 2.16 9.69 -19.46
N TYR A 686 2.37 10.89 -18.93
CA TYR A 686 1.37 11.62 -18.13
C TYR A 686 0.56 12.55 -19.03
N ALA A 687 -0.18 11.96 -19.97
CA ALA A 687 -0.88 12.68 -21.04
C ALA A 687 -2.03 13.57 -20.52
N GLU A 688 -2.63 13.21 -19.40
CA GLU A 688 -3.69 13.95 -18.72
C GLU A 688 -3.20 15.26 -18.10
N GLY A 689 -1.89 15.41 -17.88
CA GLY A 689 -1.28 16.58 -17.26
C GLY A 689 -1.96 16.93 -15.93
N MET A 690 -2.53 18.13 -15.85
CA MET A 690 -3.25 18.61 -14.67
C MET A 690 -4.68 18.06 -14.53
N GLY A 691 -5.23 17.44 -15.56
CA GLY A 691 -6.60 16.93 -15.65
C GLY A 691 -6.80 15.53 -15.05
N MET A 692 -6.26 15.28 -13.86
CA MET A 692 -6.30 13.98 -13.17
C MET A 692 -7.45 13.91 -12.16
N GLY A 693 -8.06 12.72 -11.99
CA GLY A 693 -9.08 12.48 -10.95
C GLY A 693 -10.23 13.49 -11.00
N TYR A 694 -10.62 14.05 -9.86
CA TYR A 694 -11.67 15.07 -9.77
C TYR A 694 -11.32 16.40 -10.46
N ARG A 695 -10.04 16.66 -10.78
CA ARG A 695 -9.60 17.87 -11.49
C ARG A 695 -9.94 17.81 -12.98
N HIS A 696 -10.18 16.63 -13.53
CA HIS A 696 -10.58 16.46 -14.92
C HIS A 696 -11.89 17.21 -15.20
N ALA A 697 -11.96 17.95 -16.32
CA ALA A 697 -13.10 18.82 -16.64
C ALA A 697 -14.46 18.09 -16.74
N GLU A 698 -14.44 16.79 -17.03
CA GLU A 698 -15.65 15.95 -17.10
C GLU A 698 -15.81 14.96 -15.94
N ALA A 699 -14.98 15.05 -14.89
CA ALA A 699 -14.97 14.10 -13.78
C ALA A 699 -16.37 13.89 -13.17
N ALA A 700 -17.13 14.98 -12.96
CA ALA A 700 -18.47 14.91 -12.40
C ALA A 700 -19.43 14.02 -13.22
N LYS A 701 -19.37 14.05 -14.55
CA LYS A 701 -20.25 13.26 -15.43
C LYS A 701 -19.80 11.80 -15.55
N ARG A 702 -18.49 11.57 -15.48
CA ARG A 702 -17.83 10.27 -15.67
C ARG A 702 -17.70 9.46 -14.38
N SER A 703 -17.81 10.11 -13.22
CA SER A 703 -17.76 9.45 -11.92
C SER A 703 -19.03 8.63 -11.63
N ARG A 704 -18.83 7.47 -11.00
CA ARG A 704 -19.86 6.72 -10.27
C ARG A 704 -19.98 7.26 -8.84
N PHE A 705 -18.84 7.44 -8.17
CA PHE A 705 -18.75 8.09 -6.87
C PHE A 705 -17.60 9.12 -6.91
N PRO A 706 -17.88 10.42 -6.68
CA PRO A 706 -16.87 11.46 -6.80
C PRO A 706 -15.90 11.46 -5.62
N PHE A 707 -14.74 12.08 -5.79
CA PHE A 707 -13.81 12.41 -4.71
C PHE A 707 -14.54 13.13 -3.55
N GLY A 708 -14.20 12.77 -2.31
CA GLY A 708 -14.81 13.31 -1.10
C GLY A 708 -16.20 12.74 -0.76
N TYR A 709 -16.73 11.79 -1.54
CA TYR A 709 -18.06 11.21 -1.34
C TYR A 709 -18.09 10.11 -0.26
N GLY A 710 -19.20 10.04 0.47
CA GLY A 710 -19.49 9.00 1.46
C GLY A 710 -20.81 9.30 2.19
N LEU A 711 -21.59 8.29 2.50
CA LEU A 711 -22.86 8.46 3.21
C LEU A 711 -22.68 8.29 4.72
N SER A 712 -23.67 8.77 5.47
CA SER A 712 -23.77 8.63 6.92
C SER A 712 -25.17 8.13 7.27
N TYR A 713 -25.34 7.55 8.46
CA TYR A 713 -26.66 7.26 9.05
C TYR A 713 -27.37 8.50 9.61
N THR A 714 -26.76 9.67 9.47
CA THR A 714 -27.36 10.97 9.77
C THR A 714 -27.15 11.93 8.61
N THR A 715 -27.77 13.10 8.67
CA THR A 715 -27.67 14.14 7.64
C THR A 715 -27.06 15.41 8.21
N PHE A 716 -26.30 16.13 7.39
CA PHE A 716 -25.67 17.39 7.79
C PHE A 716 -26.12 18.53 6.88
N ASN A 717 -26.24 19.73 7.45
CA ASN A 717 -26.48 20.95 6.71
C ASN A 717 -25.37 21.96 6.98
N TYR A 718 -24.99 22.71 5.94
CA TYR A 718 -23.98 23.77 6.01
C TYR A 718 -24.67 25.13 5.96
N SER A 719 -24.23 26.07 6.79
CA SER A 719 -24.74 27.44 6.78
C SER A 719 -23.69 28.43 7.28
N ASP A 720 -23.98 29.73 7.16
CA ASP A 720 -23.16 30.82 7.71
C ASP A 720 -21.69 30.77 7.25
N LEU A 721 -21.45 30.48 5.97
CA LEU A 721 -20.10 30.53 5.39
C LEU A 721 -19.59 31.98 5.43
N THR A 722 -18.45 32.17 6.08
CA THR A 722 -17.72 33.43 6.13
C THR A 722 -16.28 33.21 5.69
N THR A 723 -15.78 34.13 4.86
CA THR A 723 -14.43 34.05 4.30
C THR A 723 -13.73 35.40 4.46
N SER A 724 -12.45 35.37 4.80
CA SER A 724 -11.63 36.58 4.84
C SER A 724 -10.18 36.27 4.50
N VAL A 725 -9.46 37.25 3.99
CA VAL A 725 -8.01 37.21 3.87
C VAL A 725 -7.45 38.15 4.92
N ALA A 726 -6.65 37.62 5.85
CA ALA A 726 -6.06 38.38 6.95
C ALA A 726 -4.53 38.34 6.88
N GLY A 727 -3.87 39.44 7.21
CA GLY A 727 -2.42 39.60 7.06
C GLY A 727 -2.05 40.40 5.82
N ALA A 728 -0.76 40.72 5.67
CA ALA A 728 -0.23 41.47 4.54
C ALA A 728 0.73 40.61 3.71
N ASP A 729 0.72 40.83 2.40
CA ASP A 729 1.66 40.25 1.43
C ASP A 729 1.88 38.72 1.61
N LYS A 730 3.11 38.31 1.91
CA LYS A 730 3.57 36.92 2.00
C LYS A 730 2.98 36.12 3.16
N ASP A 731 2.45 36.80 4.18
CA ASP A 731 1.90 36.20 5.41
C ASP A 731 0.36 36.22 5.41
N ALA A 732 -0.26 36.58 4.28
CA ALA A 732 -1.70 36.60 4.11
C ALA A 732 -2.29 35.18 4.23
N LYS A 733 -3.34 35.03 5.02
CA LYS A 733 -4.05 33.78 5.28
C LYS A 733 -5.50 33.87 4.88
N LEU A 734 -5.96 32.88 4.12
CA LEU A 734 -7.37 32.62 3.89
C LEU A 734 -7.95 31.95 5.15
N LYS A 735 -8.88 32.65 5.79
CA LYS A 735 -9.67 32.15 6.93
C LYS A 735 -11.08 31.87 6.47
N VAL A 736 -11.56 30.66 6.75
CA VAL A 736 -12.90 30.20 6.41
C VAL A 736 -13.56 29.69 7.69
N SER A 737 -14.78 30.15 7.95
CA SER A 737 -15.62 29.63 9.04
C SER A 737 -16.97 29.25 8.49
N VAL A 738 -17.46 28.07 8.86
CA VAL A 738 -18.76 27.54 8.42
C VAL A 738 -19.44 26.82 9.58
N LYS A 739 -20.76 26.92 9.67
CA LYS A 739 -21.56 26.17 10.64
C LYS A 739 -22.06 24.88 10.02
N VAL A 740 -21.79 23.76 10.70
CA VAL A 740 -22.25 22.41 10.33
C VAL A 740 -23.27 21.95 11.37
N THR A 741 -24.49 21.67 10.94
CA THR A 741 -25.58 21.18 11.80
C THR A 741 -25.89 19.73 11.48
N ASN A 742 -25.90 18.86 12.49
CA ASN A 742 -26.43 17.50 12.33
C ASN A 742 -27.96 17.55 12.42
N THR A 743 -28.62 17.27 11.31
CA THR A 743 -30.08 17.38 11.16
C THR A 743 -30.80 16.05 11.34
N GLY A 744 -30.07 14.95 11.53
CA GLY A 744 -30.64 13.63 11.75
C GLY A 744 -30.67 13.22 13.22
N ALA A 745 -31.00 11.95 13.46
CA ALA A 745 -31.25 11.40 14.79
C ALA A 745 -30.05 10.67 15.42
N ARG A 746 -28.89 10.61 14.74
CA ARG A 746 -27.70 9.89 15.20
C ARG A 746 -26.49 10.81 15.23
N ALA A 747 -25.65 10.66 16.24
CA ALA A 747 -24.35 11.31 16.24
C ALA A 747 -23.55 10.86 15.01
N GLY A 748 -22.80 11.76 14.41
CA GLY A 748 -22.03 11.45 13.21
C GLY A 748 -20.84 12.38 13.04
N ARG A 749 -19.84 11.90 12.30
CA ARG A 749 -18.67 12.69 11.93
C ARG A 749 -18.81 13.18 10.49
N GLU A 750 -18.59 14.47 10.28
CA GLU A 750 -18.62 15.12 8.98
C GLU A 750 -17.23 15.65 8.62
N VAL A 751 -16.85 15.56 7.34
CA VAL A 751 -15.61 16.10 6.78
C VAL A 751 -15.96 17.39 6.04
N VAL A 752 -15.61 18.52 6.63
CA VAL A 752 -15.70 19.82 5.97
C VAL A 752 -14.53 19.96 5.01
N GLN A 753 -14.82 20.12 3.72
CA GLN A 753 -13.84 20.24 2.65
C GLN A 753 -13.87 21.66 2.09
N LEU A 754 -12.73 22.34 2.09
CA LEU A 754 -12.55 23.66 1.50
C LEU A 754 -11.92 23.53 0.12
N TYR A 755 -12.65 24.00 -0.89
CA TYR A 755 -12.17 24.11 -2.26
C TYR A 755 -12.00 25.58 -2.66
N VAL A 756 -10.99 25.85 -3.48
CA VAL A 756 -10.75 27.16 -4.09
C VAL A 756 -10.90 27.05 -5.62
N ASN A 757 -11.63 28.00 -6.20
CA ASN A 757 -11.70 28.20 -7.64
C ASN A 757 -10.58 29.14 -8.10
N PRO A 758 -10.05 28.99 -9.31
CA PRO A 758 -9.15 29.96 -9.95
C PRO A 758 -9.68 31.40 -9.91
N ALA A 759 -8.78 32.37 -10.04
CA ALA A 759 -9.17 33.77 -10.21
C ALA A 759 -9.97 33.94 -11.50
N MET A 760 -11.00 34.78 -11.47
CA MET A 760 -11.73 35.17 -12.69
C MET A 760 -10.81 35.83 -13.73
N GLU A 761 -9.75 36.47 -13.24
CA GLU A 761 -8.74 37.18 -14.02
C GLU A 761 -7.62 36.27 -14.54
N THR A 762 -7.62 34.98 -14.20
CA THR A 762 -6.60 34.05 -14.70
C THR A 762 -6.58 34.06 -16.24
N PRO A 763 -5.41 34.25 -16.89
CA PRO A 763 -5.32 34.30 -18.35
C PRO A 763 -5.91 33.06 -19.00
N ALA A 764 -6.71 33.23 -20.06
CA ALA A 764 -7.37 32.12 -20.75
C ALA A 764 -6.41 31.05 -21.29
N ALA A 765 -5.13 31.38 -21.50
CA ALA A 765 -4.09 30.43 -21.90
C ALA A 765 -3.65 29.50 -20.76
N VAL A 766 -3.91 29.87 -19.50
CA VAL A 766 -3.56 29.10 -18.30
C VAL A 766 -4.78 28.27 -17.89
N TRP A 767 -4.82 27.01 -18.33
CA TRP A 767 -5.84 26.09 -17.87
C TRP A 767 -5.68 25.78 -16.38
N ARG A 768 -6.77 25.79 -15.62
CA ARG A 768 -6.81 25.38 -14.20
C ARG A 768 -8.02 24.47 -13.97
N PRO A 769 -7.94 23.52 -13.01
CA PRO A 769 -9.11 22.76 -12.57
C PRO A 769 -10.23 23.70 -12.13
N GLU A 770 -11.49 23.28 -12.28
CA GLU A 770 -12.63 24.11 -11.84
C GLU A 770 -12.50 24.46 -10.35
N ARG A 771 -12.02 23.51 -9.54
CA ARG A 771 -11.80 23.67 -8.11
C ARG A 771 -10.66 22.76 -7.64
N GLU A 772 -9.99 23.17 -6.57
CA GLU A 772 -8.90 22.41 -5.94
C GLU A 772 -9.11 22.37 -4.43
N LEU A 773 -8.93 21.20 -3.80
CA LEU A 773 -8.96 21.07 -2.34
C LEU A 773 -7.79 21.84 -1.73
N LYS A 774 -8.05 22.70 -0.74
CA LYS A 774 -7.03 23.51 -0.05
C LYS A 774 -7.00 23.36 1.47
N ALA A 775 -8.08 22.87 2.09
CA ALA A 775 -8.09 22.43 3.49
C ALA A 775 -9.23 21.44 3.76
N PHE A 776 -9.14 20.70 4.86
CA PHE A 776 -10.24 19.90 5.37
C PHE A 776 -10.20 19.79 6.90
N LYS A 777 -11.35 19.47 7.51
CA LYS A 777 -11.44 19.16 8.93
C LYS A 777 -12.60 18.21 9.21
N LYS A 778 -12.33 17.14 9.97
CA LYS A 778 -13.35 16.21 10.43
C LYS A 778 -13.88 16.65 11.80
N VAL A 779 -15.20 16.64 11.98
CA VAL A 779 -15.86 17.07 13.21
C VAL A 779 -16.97 16.10 13.60
N LEU A 780 -17.05 15.76 14.89
CA LEU A 780 -18.18 15.02 15.46
C LEU A 780 -19.28 16.02 15.84
N VAL A 781 -20.52 15.76 15.41
CA VAL A 781 -21.68 16.60 15.76
C VAL A 781 -22.80 15.71 16.27
N GLN A 782 -23.34 16.02 17.46
CA GLN A 782 -24.45 15.28 18.07
C GLN A 782 -25.78 15.59 17.36
N PRO A 783 -26.82 14.75 17.47
CA PRO A 783 -28.13 14.99 16.87
C PRO A 783 -28.69 16.36 17.24
N GLY A 784 -29.09 17.16 16.25
CA GLY A 784 -29.66 18.50 16.44
C GLY A 784 -28.66 19.59 16.83
N GLU A 785 -27.40 19.25 17.12
CA GLU A 785 -26.37 20.22 17.47
C GLU A 785 -25.71 20.83 16.23
N SER A 786 -25.04 21.96 16.44
CA SER A 786 -24.23 22.64 15.42
C SER A 786 -22.81 22.85 15.91
N ALA A 787 -21.83 22.69 15.03
CA ALA A 787 -20.44 23.01 15.27
C ALA A 787 -19.99 24.10 14.28
N VAL A 788 -19.21 25.08 14.77
CA VAL A 788 -18.51 26.04 13.90
C VAL A 788 -17.16 25.44 13.57
N VAL A 789 -16.89 25.29 12.27
CA VAL A 789 -15.65 24.72 11.75
C VAL A 789 -14.82 25.81 11.12
N GLU A 790 -13.64 26.01 11.67
CA GLU A 790 -12.65 26.97 11.18
C GLU A 790 -11.54 26.25 10.41
N LEU A 791 -11.21 26.79 9.24
CA LEU A 791 -10.14 26.35 8.36
C LEU A 791 -9.26 27.56 8.04
N GLU A 792 -7.95 27.36 8.08
CA GLU A 792 -6.95 28.38 7.80
C GLU A 792 -5.88 27.82 6.87
N VAL A 793 -5.55 28.56 5.81
CA VAL A 793 -4.51 28.21 4.85
C VAL A 793 -3.82 29.49 4.36
N ASP A 794 -2.51 29.44 4.11
CA ASP A 794 -1.80 30.57 3.52
C ASP A 794 -2.40 30.89 2.15
N ALA A 795 -2.76 32.16 1.93
CA ALA A 795 -3.44 32.60 0.71
C ALA A 795 -2.60 32.30 -0.54
N LYS A 796 -1.26 32.45 -0.44
CA LYS A 796 -0.33 32.09 -1.52
C LYS A 796 -0.41 30.60 -1.87
N VAL A 797 -0.56 29.71 -0.89
CA VAL A 797 -0.67 28.26 -1.12
C VAL A 797 -2.06 27.90 -1.67
N ALA A 798 -3.09 28.57 -1.18
CA ALA A 798 -4.47 28.34 -1.58
C ALA A 798 -4.75 28.74 -3.04
N CYS A 799 -4.14 29.83 -3.50
CA CYS A 799 -4.55 30.50 -4.74
C CYS A 799 -3.55 30.40 -5.90
N SER A 800 -2.29 30.03 -5.65
CA SER A 800 -1.25 30.00 -6.69
C SER A 800 -1.34 28.78 -7.62
N TYR A 801 -0.75 28.94 -8.80
CA TYR A 801 -0.37 27.84 -9.70
C TYR A 801 1.14 27.94 -10.01
N TRP A 802 1.73 26.88 -10.52
CA TRP A 802 3.13 26.87 -10.95
C TRP A 802 3.26 27.44 -12.36
N ASP A 803 4.05 28.51 -12.48
CA ASP A 803 4.40 29.14 -13.75
C ASP A 803 5.72 28.54 -14.26
N GLU A 804 5.65 27.74 -15.31
CA GLU A 804 6.79 27.04 -15.90
C GLU A 804 7.82 28.00 -16.52
N ALA A 805 7.41 29.19 -16.97
CA ALA A 805 8.31 30.17 -17.56
C ALA A 805 9.16 30.86 -16.47
N GLU A 806 8.54 31.20 -15.35
CA GLU A 806 9.22 31.80 -14.19
C GLU A 806 9.89 30.75 -13.29
N LYS A 807 9.52 29.47 -13.44
CA LYS A 807 9.93 28.36 -12.55
C LYS A 807 9.63 28.67 -11.09
N ALA A 808 8.43 29.17 -10.84
CA ALA A 808 7.99 29.61 -9.53
C ALA A 808 6.46 29.57 -9.41
N TRP A 809 5.96 29.59 -8.18
CA TRP A 809 4.54 29.73 -7.90
C TRP A 809 4.08 31.17 -8.17
N ARG A 810 2.99 31.32 -8.92
CA ARG A 810 2.36 32.60 -9.24
C ARG A 810 1.03 32.72 -8.51
N LEU A 811 0.95 33.72 -7.64
CA LEU A 811 -0.31 34.22 -7.08
C LEU A 811 -0.78 35.38 -7.94
N GLU A 812 -1.97 35.28 -8.52
CA GLU A 812 -2.54 36.37 -9.30
C GLU A 812 -3.37 37.31 -8.41
N GLN A 813 -3.32 38.60 -8.73
CA GLN A 813 -4.32 39.55 -8.25
C GLN A 813 -5.67 39.19 -8.88
N GLY A 814 -6.74 39.17 -8.10
CA GLY A 814 -8.06 38.85 -8.64
C GLY A 814 -9.07 38.40 -7.59
N ILE A 815 -10.22 37.97 -8.08
CA ILE A 815 -11.32 37.42 -7.28
C ILE A 815 -11.32 35.90 -7.42
N TYR A 816 -11.13 35.21 -6.31
CA TYR A 816 -11.12 33.75 -6.23
C TYR A 816 -12.42 33.27 -5.60
N GLY A 817 -12.98 32.18 -6.14
CA GLY A 817 -14.12 31.50 -5.53
C GLY A 817 -13.69 30.59 -4.38
N VAL A 818 -14.52 30.52 -3.34
CA VAL A 818 -14.36 29.63 -2.18
C VAL A 818 -15.62 28.78 -2.05
N ARG A 819 -15.45 27.45 -1.94
CA ARG A 819 -16.57 26.51 -1.82
C ARG A 819 -16.42 25.58 -0.62
N VAL A 820 -17.51 25.42 0.13
CA VAL A 820 -17.63 24.46 1.24
C VAL A 820 -19.02 23.84 1.20
N GLY A 821 -19.11 22.53 0.94
CA GLY A 821 -20.39 21.90 0.59
C GLY A 821 -20.99 22.59 -0.64
N ASP A 822 -22.27 22.95 -0.57
CA ASP A 822 -22.96 23.71 -1.62
C ASP A 822 -22.84 25.24 -1.45
N LEU A 823 -22.21 25.71 -0.37
CA LEU A 823 -22.02 27.14 -0.12
C LEU A 823 -20.86 27.69 -0.94
N GLN A 824 -21.03 28.92 -1.42
CA GLN A 824 -20.04 29.64 -2.18
C GLN A 824 -19.81 31.03 -1.59
N SER A 825 -18.58 31.50 -1.66
CA SER A 825 -18.16 32.85 -1.31
C SER A 825 -17.02 33.27 -2.24
N GLU A 826 -16.59 34.52 -2.13
CA GLU A 826 -15.48 35.06 -2.89
C GLU A 826 -14.47 35.73 -1.95
N ILE A 827 -13.20 35.71 -2.36
CA ILE A 827 -12.12 36.46 -1.71
C ILE A 827 -11.37 37.26 -2.76
N SER A 828 -10.87 38.44 -2.37
CA SER A 828 -10.03 39.28 -3.22
C SER A 828 -8.58 39.21 -2.78
N ILE A 829 -7.68 38.97 -3.74
CA ILE A 829 -6.24 39.14 -3.58
C ILE A 829 -5.87 40.46 -4.24
N SER A 830 -5.37 41.40 -3.45
CA SER A 830 -5.14 42.79 -3.87
C SER A 830 -3.87 42.99 -4.69
N ALA A 831 -2.89 42.11 -4.58
CA ALA A 831 -1.63 42.17 -5.32
C ALA A 831 -1.14 40.77 -5.69
N GLY A 832 -0.70 40.60 -6.93
CA GLY A 832 -0.07 39.37 -7.39
C GLY A 832 1.39 39.28 -6.94
N THR A 833 1.92 38.06 -6.81
CA THR A 833 3.32 37.82 -6.45
C THR A 833 3.83 36.50 -7.03
N VAL A 834 5.16 36.37 -7.08
CA VAL A 834 5.86 35.15 -7.48
C VAL A 834 6.68 34.67 -6.29
N TRP A 835 6.64 33.37 -6.01
CA TRP A 835 7.30 32.78 -4.84
C TRP A 835 7.79 31.35 -5.09
N GLY A 836 8.74 30.88 -4.27
CA GLY A 836 9.26 29.51 -4.30
C GLY A 836 9.37 28.93 -2.88
N GLY A 837 9.70 27.64 -2.80
CA GLY A 837 9.91 26.97 -1.51
C GLY A 837 8.65 26.49 -0.81
N LEU A 838 8.71 26.39 0.51
CA LEU A 838 7.60 26.00 1.39
C LEU A 838 6.80 27.21 1.92
#